data_AF-A0A947LXY9-F1
#
_entry.id   AF-A0A947LXY9-F1
#
_cell.length_a   1.000
_cell.length_b   1.000
_cell.length_c   1.000
_cell.angle_alpha   90.00
_cell.angle_beta   90.00
_cell.angle_gamma   90.00
#
_symmetry.space_group_name_H-M   'P 1'
#
loop_
_entity.id
_entity.type
_entity.pdbx_description
1 polymer ?
#
loop_
_entity_poly.entity_id
_entity_poly.type
_entity_poly.pdbx_seq_one_letter_code
_entity_poly.pdbx_strand_id
1 'polypeptide(L)'
;PKGLAVFGRVPVPEQRRETILQALRKPLIEVLGEDIDEAFLIKHDAVLAARPARWLEVALKDAKAASVLDLRPALPHTPAAQDGLVRAEDYVPNRAARKPIDTPALLQLAQRAQELERLLATEGEFPGLLAALEGRYLSAAYGGDPIRNPDSLPTGRNLTGLDPSRLPTRQAYAVAQTLFNDWFKDYQARHGGQAPQRLALSLWAGETLRHQGIMEAQALVALGMRPVWDESGRPVRVETIAAEELKRPRVDVLMSITGSYRDQFPALMALLDRAVAQAATAEPGNVIARNTAQIDQELREQGVPRAQAEQLARVRSFGNAVGDYGTGLSDAVQSDGLQTNDARLGQMFLERMSQPYLEGEPVTGVAGGVAAQALGAHLRRTDAAILSRSSHLYAMVSSDDPFQYLGGLAAAARVAGRPQGLELHVAQLQDVGEPTTETAQRAMALEMQSRYLHPGWLQAQKAEGYSGTLQVLKAVQFAWGWQAVAPDTVRSDHWQSFYDVLVRDKHQLGLPEWLKEHPQAYAQSLERLVQAQRQGYWQADADTQKQLAQMYQELTRAAPLAAELLSVRRWVERAARGESVELTPPAGMAIAAPQSPALAAPQTAPHAADLPAPPAQAEAPPSAPAVPTMGVLLERQPEPDSATEPSPVERMAGIVALLVMALVAIAGAAWQARRQSSQSLPLQPAGL
;
A
#
# COMPACT_ATOMS: atom_id res chain seq x y z
N PRO A 1 -0.36 -5.90 -14.12
CA PRO A 1 -0.97 -6.99 -13.32
C PRO A 1 -1.93 -7.78 -14.21
N LYS A 2 -1.54 -9.01 -14.54
CA LYS A 2 -2.40 -9.92 -15.30
C LYS A 2 -3.35 -10.56 -14.28
N GLY A 3 -4.66 -10.45 -14.47
CA GLY A 3 -5.66 -10.96 -13.51
C GLY A 3 -5.56 -12.47 -13.32
N LEU A 4 -6.04 -13.00 -12.20
CA LEU A 4 -6.11 -14.45 -11.96
C LEU A 4 -7.21 -15.14 -12.78
N ALA A 5 -8.27 -14.43 -13.12
CA ALA A 5 -9.20 -14.80 -14.17
C ALA A 5 -9.78 -13.52 -14.78
N VAL A 6 -10.13 -13.56 -16.06
CA VAL A 6 -10.73 -12.43 -16.78
C VAL A 6 -11.94 -12.94 -17.54
N PHE A 7 -13.14 -12.53 -17.11
CA PHE A 7 -14.41 -12.96 -17.67
C PHE A 7 -14.53 -14.49 -17.82
N GLY A 8 -14.21 -15.24 -16.75
CA GLY A 8 -14.36 -16.70 -16.73
C GLY A 8 -13.30 -17.42 -17.56
N ARG A 9 -12.18 -16.76 -17.82
CA ARG A 9 -11.00 -17.35 -18.43
C ARG A 9 -9.85 -17.29 -17.44
N VAL A 10 -9.34 -18.45 -17.07
CA VAL A 10 -8.10 -18.57 -16.30
C VAL A 10 -6.91 -18.04 -17.11
N PRO A 11 -5.78 -17.71 -16.45
CA PRO A 11 -4.62 -17.16 -17.12
C PRO A 11 -4.06 -18.21 -18.08
N VAL A 12 -3.47 -17.79 -19.20
CA VAL A 12 -2.84 -18.73 -20.15
C VAL A 12 -1.63 -19.43 -19.49
N PRO A 13 -1.17 -20.60 -19.98
CA PRO A 13 -0.08 -21.36 -19.36
C PRO A 13 1.19 -20.53 -19.08
N GLU A 14 1.56 -19.61 -19.97
CA GLU A 14 2.69 -18.69 -19.76
C GLU A 14 2.50 -17.82 -18.51
N GLN A 15 1.31 -17.25 -18.31
CA GLN A 15 1.01 -16.37 -17.19
C GLN A 15 0.94 -17.13 -15.86
N ARG A 16 0.42 -18.37 -15.88
CA ARG A 16 0.44 -19.24 -14.70
C ARG A 16 1.87 -19.60 -14.33
N ARG A 17 2.73 -19.91 -15.30
CA ARG A 17 4.16 -20.15 -15.07
C ARG A 17 4.86 -18.94 -14.45
N GLU A 18 4.63 -17.73 -14.95
CA GLU A 18 5.17 -16.49 -14.33
C GLU A 18 4.73 -16.37 -12.86
N THR A 19 3.44 -16.62 -12.57
CA THR A 19 2.89 -16.56 -11.21
C THR A 19 3.49 -17.63 -10.30
N ILE A 20 3.67 -18.86 -10.80
CA ILE A 20 4.30 -19.95 -10.06
C ILE A 20 5.78 -19.64 -9.78
N LEU A 21 6.52 -19.10 -10.76
CA LEU A 21 7.90 -18.64 -10.55
C LEU A 21 7.97 -17.57 -9.45
N GLN A 22 7.02 -16.63 -9.42
CA GLN A 22 6.95 -15.62 -8.36
C GLN A 22 6.61 -16.24 -6.99
N ALA A 23 5.80 -17.29 -6.95
CA ALA A 23 5.47 -18.00 -5.71
C ALA A 23 6.64 -18.86 -5.18
N LEU A 24 7.45 -19.44 -6.07
CA LEU A 24 8.61 -20.26 -5.71
C LEU A 24 9.88 -19.44 -5.42
N ARG A 25 10.10 -18.37 -6.19
CA ARG A 25 11.04 -17.25 -5.92
C ARG A 25 12.40 -17.66 -5.34
N LYS A 26 12.89 -16.95 -4.31
CA LYS A 26 14.20 -17.15 -3.68
C LYS A 26 14.48 -18.61 -3.27
N PRO A 27 13.56 -19.35 -2.61
CA PRO A 27 13.75 -20.78 -2.34
C PRO A 27 14.13 -21.60 -3.57
N LEU A 28 13.50 -21.34 -4.73
CA LEU A 28 13.85 -22.04 -5.97
C LEU A 28 15.25 -21.67 -6.47
N ILE A 29 15.59 -20.37 -6.49
CA ILE A 29 16.91 -19.88 -6.93
C ILE A 29 18.03 -20.51 -6.08
N GLU A 30 17.86 -20.50 -4.75
CA GLU A 30 18.85 -21.06 -3.81
C GLU A 30 19.05 -22.56 -4.00
N VAL A 31 17.95 -23.31 -4.15
CA VAL A 31 18.00 -24.78 -4.30
C VAL A 31 18.53 -25.19 -5.68
N LEU A 32 18.25 -24.42 -6.74
CA LEU A 32 18.85 -24.63 -8.06
C LEU A 32 20.36 -24.33 -8.10
N GLY A 33 20.91 -23.74 -7.03
CA GLY A 33 22.30 -23.31 -7.00
C GLY A 33 22.57 -22.21 -8.01
N GLU A 34 21.59 -21.33 -8.23
CA GLU A 34 21.76 -20.10 -9.00
C GLU A 34 22.25 -18.98 -8.10
N ASP A 35 23.06 -18.08 -8.67
CA ASP A 35 23.39 -16.85 -7.97
C ASP A 35 22.18 -15.91 -8.08
N ILE A 36 21.69 -15.42 -6.94
CA ILE A 36 20.55 -14.52 -6.91
C ILE A 36 20.87 -13.22 -7.66
N ASP A 37 22.14 -12.78 -7.62
CA ASP A 37 22.60 -11.59 -8.32
C ASP A 37 22.58 -11.79 -9.84
N GLU A 38 22.88 -12.99 -10.35
CA GLU A 38 22.71 -13.35 -11.76
C GLU A 38 21.23 -13.38 -12.16
N ALA A 39 20.35 -13.87 -11.27
CA ALA A 39 18.92 -13.91 -11.51
C ALA A 39 18.32 -12.49 -11.62
N PHE A 40 18.85 -11.51 -10.89
CA PHE A 40 18.45 -10.11 -10.99
C PHE A 40 18.88 -9.42 -12.30
N LEU A 41 19.87 -9.97 -13.03
CA LEU A 41 20.31 -9.45 -14.33
C LEU A 41 19.45 -9.96 -15.51
N ILE A 42 18.54 -10.90 -15.25
CA ILE A 42 17.65 -11.44 -16.28
C ILE A 42 16.71 -10.32 -16.75
N LYS A 43 16.79 -10.00 -18.05
CA LYS A 43 15.86 -9.07 -18.68
C LYS A 43 14.44 -9.61 -18.59
N HIS A 44 13.46 -8.72 -18.43
CA HIS A 44 12.07 -9.10 -18.21
C HIS A 44 11.47 -9.98 -19.33
N ASP A 45 11.95 -9.83 -20.57
CA ASP A 45 11.55 -10.62 -21.74
C ASP A 45 12.22 -12.00 -21.81
N ALA A 46 13.29 -12.21 -21.03
CA ALA A 46 14.03 -13.47 -20.94
C ALA A 46 13.66 -14.32 -19.72
N VAL A 47 12.80 -13.83 -18.81
CA VAL A 47 12.43 -14.54 -17.56
C VAL A 47 11.88 -15.95 -17.85
N LEU A 48 11.02 -16.10 -18.84
CA LEU A 48 10.45 -17.40 -19.22
C LEU A 48 11.43 -18.33 -19.95
N ALA A 49 12.57 -17.82 -20.41
CA ALA A 49 13.64 -18.61 -21.01
C ALA A 49 14.75 -18.97 -20.01
N ALA A 50 14.74 -18.35 -18.82
CA ALA A 50 15.75 -18.55 -17.80
C ALA A 50 15.74 -19.97 -17.22
N ARG A 51 16.85 -20.36 -16.58
CA ARG A 51 17.01 -21.67 -15.93
C ARG A 51 15.86 -22.02 -14.97
N PRO A 52 15.35 -21.13 -14.09
CA PRO A 52 14.24 -21.48 -13.20
C PRO A 52 12.95 -21.81 -13.97
N ALA A 53 12.69 -21.09 -15.07
CA ALA A 53 11.53 -21.33 -15.93
C ALA A 53 11.64 -22.66 -16.67
N ARG A 54 12.83 -23.00 -17.19
CA ARG A 54 13.10 -24.30 -17.82
C ARG A 54 12.99 -25.46 -16.84
N TRP A 55 13.45 -25.28 -15.61
CA TRP A 55 13.25 -26.26 -14.54
C TRP A 55 11.76 -26.44 -14.26
N LEU A 56 11.01 -25.34 -14.16
CA LEU A 56 9.57 -25.37 -13.93
C LEU A 56 8.82 -26.13 -15.03
N GLU A 57 9.21 -25.99 -16.30
CA GLU A 57 8.60 -26.76 -17.40
C GLU A 57 8.70 -28.28 -17.21
N VAL A 58 9.82 -28.76 -16.65
CA VAL A 58 9.99 -30.16 -16.30
C VAL A 58 9.20 -30.50 -15.05
N ALA A 59 9.26 -29.65 -14.02
CA ALA A 59 8.55 -29.85 -12.75
C ALA A 59 7.04 -30.00 -12.93
N LEU A 60 6.43 -29.21 -13.82
CA LEU A 60 5.00 -29.29 -14.11
C LEU A 60 4.58 -30.60 -14.80
N LYS A 61 5.51 -31.33 -15.42
CA LYS A 61 5.25 -32.61 -16.09
C LYS A 61 5.66 -33.81 -15.25
N ASP A 62 6.83 -33.74 -14.63
CA ASP A 62 7.41 -34.82 -13.83
C ASP A 62 8.26 -34.23 -12.69
N ALA A 63 7.69 -34.25 -11.49
CA ALA A 63 8.34 -33.74 -10.28
C ALA A 63 9.59 -34.55 -9.90
N LYS A 64 9.63 -35.86 -10.19
CA LYS A 64 10.79 -36.70 -9.89
C LYS A 64 11.93 -36.37 -10.85
N ALA A 65 11.66 -36.24 -12.14
CA ALA A 65 12.67 -35.83 -13.11
C ALA A 65 13.24 -34.44 -12.78
N ALA A 66 12.38 -33.47 -12.42
CA ALA A 66 12.82 -32.14 -12.02
C ALA A 66 13.67 -32.14 -10.74
N SER A 67 13.43 -33.06 -9.80
CA SER A 67 14.17 -33.13 -8.54
C SER A 67 15.66 -33.49 -8.67
N VAL A 68 16.04 -34.08 -9.80
CA VAL A 68 17.42 -34.48 -10.10
C VAL A 68 18.00 -33.68 -11.29
N LEU A 69 17.25 -32.70 -11.80
CA LEU A 69 17.62 -31.94 -12.97
C LEU A 69 18.66 -30.86 -12.61
N ASP A 70 19.88 -31.01 -13.13
CA ASP A 70 20.92 -29.99 -13.06
C ASP A 70 20.94 -29.15 -14.34
N LEU A 71 20.54 -27.88 -14.25
CA LEU A 71 20.57 -26.92 -15.37
C LEU A 71 21.77 -25.98 -15.30
N ARG A 72 22.72 -26.19 -14.40
CA ARG A 72 23.91 -25.34 -14.28
C ARG A 72 24.84 -25.59 -15.47
N PRO A 73 25.53 -24.54 -15.97
CA PRO A 73 26.57 -24.75 -16.98
C PRO A 73 27.67 -25.65 -16.40
N ALA A 74 28.21 -26.54 -17.22
CA ALA A 74 29.36 -27.34 -16.82
C ALA A 74 30.51 -26.41 -16.44
N LEU A 75 31.14 -26.64 -15.27
CA LEU A 75 32.33 -25.90 -14.87
C LEU A 75 33.39 -26.05 -15.98
N PRO A 76 34.02 -24.96 -16.44
CA PRO A 76 35.12 -25.09 -17.40
C PRO A 76 36.20 -26.00 -16.79
N HIS A 77 36.58 -27.05 -17.52
CA HIS A 77 37.77 -27.82 -17.21
C HIS A 77 39.00 -26.95 -17.52
N THR A 78 39.36 -26.05 -16.60
CA THR A 78 40.63 -25.32 -16.71
C THR A 78 41.69 -26.10 -15.93
N PRO A 79 42.75 -26.62 -16.59
CA PRO A 79 43.98 -26.97 -15.88
C PRO A 79 44.47 -25.71 -15.15
N ALA A 80 45.02 -25.86 -13.95
CA ALA A 80 45.61 -24.75 -13.20
C ALA A 80 46.53 -23.93 -14.14
N ALA A 81 46.23 -22.64 -14.31
CA ALA A 81 47.05 -21.75 -15.11
C ALA A 81 48.49 -21.80 -14.59
N GLN A 82 49.43 -22.18 -15.45
CA GLN A 82 50.85 -22.26 -15.10
C GLN A 82 51.52 -20.89 -14.99
N ASP A 83 50.86 -19.80 -15.41
CA ASP A 83 51.39 -18.45 -15.29
C ASP A 83 50.43 -17.57 -14.49
N GLY A 84 50.89 -17.13 -13.32
CA GLY A 84 50.12 -16.46 -12.25
C GLY A 84 49.59 -15.06 -12.58
N LEU A 85 48.85 -14.90 -13.68
CA LEU A 85 48.09 -13.69 -14.00
C LEU A 85 46.62 -14.06 -14.19
N VAL A 86 45.86 -14.05 -13.09
CA VAL A 86 44.40 -13.98 -13.14
C VAL A 86 44.03 -12.54 -13.47
N ARG A 87 43.43 -12.29 -14.64
CA ARG A 87 42.82 -11.00 -14.94
C ARG A 87 41.62 -10.82 -14.01
N ALA A 88 41.55 -9.68 -13.33
CA ALA A 88 40.46 -9.35 -12.41
C ALA A 88 39.08 -9.18 -13.08
N GLU A 89 39.03 -9.33 -14.42
CA GLU A 89 37.86 -9.09 -15.27
C GLU A 89 37.04 -10.36 -15.53
N ASP A 90 37.58 -11.54 -15.20
CA ASP A 90 36.95 -12.82 -15.48
C ASP A 90 36.55 -13.53 -14.17
N TYR A 91 35.24 -13.67 -13.98
CA TYR A 91 34.53 -14.36 -12.89
C TYR A 91 34.36 -13.59 -11.58
N VAL A 92 33.16 -13.02 -11.38
CA VAL A 92 32.50 -13.17 -10.07
C VAL A 92 32.31 -14.67 -9.89
N PRO A 93 32.97 -15.35 -8.93
CA PRO A 93 32.80 -16.78 -8.78
C PRO A 93 31.36 -17.02 -8.35
N ASN A 94 30.56 -17.65 -9.22
CA ASN A 94 29.23 -18.14 -8.85
C ASN A 94 29.40 -19.05 -7.63
N ARG A 95 29.09 -18.53 -6.43
CA ARG A 95 29.29 -19.25 -5.17
C ARG A 95 28.32 -20.43 -5.03
N ALA A 96 27.23 -20.39 -5.80
CA ALA A 96 26.17 -21.39 -5.79
C ALA A 96 26.51 -22.64 -6.64
N ALA A 97 27.45 -22.54 -7.58
CA ALA A 97 27.93 -23.66 -8.42
C ALA A 97 28.66 -24.79 -7.65
N ARG A 98 28.91 -24.65 -6.34
CA ARG A 98 29.67 -25.62 -5.53
C ARG A 98 28.82 -26.47 -4.58
N LYS A 99 27.53 -26.16 -4.39
CA LYS A 99 26.65 -26.96 -3.54
C LYS A 99 26.03 -28.12 -4.34
N PRO A 100 25.93 -29.34 -3.77
CA PRO A 100 25.14 -30.40 -4.37
C PRO A 100 23.68 -29.98 -4.47
N ILE A 101 22.97 -30.45 -5.50
CA ILE A 101 21.54 -30.20 -5.66
C ILE A 101 20.80 -30.88 -4.50
N ASP A 102 19.97 -30.11 -3.81
CA ASP A 102 19.07 -30.64 -2.78
C ASP A 102 17.84 -31.25 -3.45
N THR A 103 17.96 -32.54 -3.81
CA THR A 103 16.89 -33.31 -4.47
C THR A 103 15.59 -33.34 -3.67
N PRO A 104 15.58 -33.60 -2.34
CA PRO A 104 14.38 -33.49 -1.53
C PRO A 104 13.70 -32.12 -1.61
N ALA A 105 14.45 -31.03 -1.52
CA ALA A 105 13.90 -29.68 -1.61
C ALA A 105 13.33 -29.38 -3.01
N LEU A 106 14.03 -29.76 -4.09
CA LEU A 106 13.50 -29.60 -5.44
C LEU A 106 12.22 -30.43 -5.67
N LEU A 107 12.15 -31.64 -5.12
CA LEU A 107 10.93 -32.46 -5.23
C LEU A 107 9.73 -31.77 -4.55
N GLN A 108 9.93 -31.19 -3.36
CA GLN A 108 8.89 -30.43 -2.67
C GLN A 108 8.45 -29.19 -3.46
N LEU A 109 9.40 -28.43 -4.01
CA LEU A 109 9.10 -27.28 -4.85
C LEU A 109 8.36 -27.68 -6.14
N ALA A 110 8.72 -28.82 -6.74
CA ALA A 110 8.07 -29.32 -7.96
C ALA A 110 6.62 -29.75 -7.68
N GLN A 111 6.38 -30.47 -6.58
CA GLN A 111 5.02 -30.81 -6.13
C GLN A 111 4.20 -29.56 -5.83
N ARG A 112 4.81 -28.56 -5.19
CA ARG A 112 4.16 -27.27 -4.95
C ARG A 112 3.80 -26.56 -6.26
N ALA A 113 4.69 -26.57 -7.25
CA ALA A 113 4.44 -26.01 -8.56
C ALA A 113 3.24 -26.65 -9.27
N GLN A 114 3.16 -27.98 -9.23
CA GLN A 114 2.04 -28.75 -9.82
C GLN A 114 0.71 -28.42 -9.14
N GLU A 115 0.70 -28.29 -7.81
CA GLU A 115 -0.51 -27.92 -7.09
C GLU A 115 -0.95 -26.48 -7.42
N LEU A 116 -0.03 -25.53 -7.47
CA LEU A 116 -0.34 -24.15 -7.88
C LEU A 116 -0.85 -24.09 -9.32
N GLU A 117 -0.26 -24.86 -10.24
CA GLU A 117 -0.75 -24.93 -11.63
C GLU A 117 -2.19 -25.46 -11.69
N ARG A 118 -2.50 -26.52 -10.94
CA ARG A 118 -3.86 -27.07 -10.85
C ARG A 118 -4.84 -26.02 -10.34
N LEU A 119 -4.48 -25.29 -9.28
CA LEU A 119 -5.32 -24.26 -8.66
C LEU A 119 -5.51 -23.05 -9.59
N LEU A 120 -4.45 -22.56 -10.22
CA LEU A 120 -4.48 -21.41 -11.14
C LEU A 120 -5.19 -21.73 -12.47
N ALA A 121 -5.18 -23.00 -12.88
CA ALA A 121 -5.92 -23.47 -14.06
C ALA A 121 -7.41 -23.75 -13.78
N THR A 122 -7.85 -23.65 -12.53
CA THR A 122 -9.25 -23.87 -12.15
C THR A 122 -10.04 -22.56 -12.21
N GLU A 123 -11.05 -22.51 -13.07
CA GLU A 123 -11.98 -21.38 -13.15
C GLU A 123 -13.10 -21.57 -12.13
N GLY A 124 -13.19 -20.67 -11.15
CA GLY A 124 -14.22 -20.72 -10.11
C GLY A 124 -15.15 -19.51 -10.08
N GLU A 125 -14.85 -18.42 -10.78
CA GLU A 125 -15.57 -17.15 -10.63
C GLU A 125 -16.96 -17.21 -11.25
N PHE A 126 -17.11 -17.75 -12.46
CA PHE A 126 -18.43 -17.90 -13.08
C PHE A 126 -19.28 -18.97 -12.39
N PRO A 127 -18.77 -20.19 -12.12
CA PRO A 127 -19.48 -21.19 -11.34
C PRO A 127 -19.93 -20.65 -9.98
N GLY A 128 -19.06 -19.92 -9.28
CA GLY A 128 -19.38 -19.27 -8.00
C GLY A 128 -20.47 -18.21 -8.15
N LEU A 129 -20.37 -17.33 -9.14
CA LEU A 129 -21.40 -16.32 -9.40
C LEU A 129 -22.77 -16.96 -9.68
N LEU A 130 -22.82 -17.98 -10.54
CA LEU A 130 -24.05 -18.68 -10.89
C LEU A 130 -24.65 -19.42 -9.68
N ALA A 131 -23.80 -20.07 -8.87
CA ALA A 131 -24.26 -20.71 -7.63
C ALA A 131 -24.85 -19.68 -6.65
N ALA A 132 -24.24 -18.50 -6.49
CA ALA A 132 -24.79 -17.43 -5.66
C ALA A 132 -26.16 -16.94 -6.17
N LEU A 133 -26.29 -16.73 -7.49
CA LEU A 133 -27.54 -16.30 -8.11
C LEU A 133 -28.67 -17.34 -8.00
N GLU A 134 -28.32 -18.62 -7.93
CA GLU A 134 -29.24 -19.72 -7.66
C GLU A 134 -29.54 -19.91 -6.15
N GLY A 135 -29.00 -19.06 -5.28
CA GLY A 135 -29.18 -19.18 -3.83
C GLY A 135 -28.46 -20.38 -3.21
N ARG A 136 -27.46 -20.93 -3.89
CA ARG A 136 -26.65 -22.06 -3.40
C ARG A 136 -25.51 -21.58 -2.49
N TYR A 137 -25.09 -22.47 -1.61
CA TYR A 137 -23.96 -22.24 -0.73
C TYR A 137 -22.65 -22.07 -1.52
N LEU A 138 -21.90 -21.01 -1.21
CA LEU A 138 -20.53 -20.81 -1.69
C LEU A 138 -19.54 -21.19 -0.60
N SER A 139 -18.57 -22.05 -0.94
CA SER A 139 -17.51 -22.45 -0.02
C SER A 139 -16.73 -21.23 0.47
N ALA A 140 -16.57 -21.14 1.79
CA ALA A 140 -15.74 -20.10 2.40
C ALA A 140 -14.24 -20.38 2.22
N ALA A 141 -13.43 -19.33 2.16
CA ALA A 141 -11.98 -19.41 2.11
C ALA A 141 -11.35 -18.19 2.76
N TYR A 142 -10.12 -18.32 3.30
CA TYR A 142 -9.38 -17.15 3.72
C TYR A 142 -8.92 -16.34 2.50
N GLY A 143 -9.22 -15.04 2.51
CA GLY A 143 -8.70 -14.10 1.51
C GLY A 143 -7.20 -13.84 1.67
N GLY A 144 -6.70 -12.89 0.89
CA GLY A 144 -5.32 -12.41 0.98
C GLY A 144 -4.58 -12.43 -0.35
N ASP A 145 -3.27 -12.27 -0.28
CA ASP A 145 -2.37 -12.36 -1.44
C ASP A 145 -2.12 -13.85 -1.75
N PRO A 146 -2.36 -14.34 -2.98
CA PRO A 146 -2.22 -15.75 -3.34
C PRO A 146 -0.78 -16.27 -3.29
N ILE A 147 0.23 -15.40 -3.32
CA ILE A 147 1.63 -15.79 -3.13
C ILE A 147 1.88 -16.09 -1.64
N ARG A 148 1.29 -15.28 -0.75
CA ARG A 148 1.45 -15.40 0.70
C ARG A 148 0.52 -16.47 1.30
N ASN A 149 -0.71 -16.53 0.81
CA ASN A 149 -1.75 -17.46 1.23
C ASN A 149 -2.33 -18.21 0.01
N PRO A 150 -1.67 -19.28 -0.47
CA PRO A 150 -2.13 -19.98 -1.65
C PRO A 150 -3.46 -20.73 -1.45
N ASP A 151 -3.90 -20.92 -0.20
CA ASP A 151 -5.22 -21.47 0.13
C ASP A 151 -6.36 -20.51 -0.26
N SER A 152 -6.03 -19.28 -0.68
CA SER A 152 -6.97 -18.34 -1.33
C SER A 152 -7.32 -18.74 -2.77
N LEU A 153 -6.60 -19.70 -3.37
CA LEU A 153 -6.93 -20.31 -4.66
C LEU A 153 -7.74 -21.62 -4.49
N PRO A 154 -8.61 -21.99 -5.46
CA PRO A 154 -8.99 -21.22 -6.64
C PRO A 154 -9.87 -20.00 -6.28
N THR A 155 -10.01 -19.07 -7.22
CA THR A 155 -10.89 -17.89 -7.08
C THR A 155 -12.37 -18.31 -7.16
N GLY A 156 -13.29 -17.36 -6.95
CA GLY A 156 -14.75 -17.64 -6.99
C GLY A 156 -15.35 -18.24 -5.72
N ARG A 157 -14.66 -18.09 -4.58
CA ARG A 157 -15.10 -18.54 -3.25
C ARG A 157 -15.52 -17.36 -2.37
N ASN A 158 -16.26 -17.64 -1.30
CA ASN A 158 -16.66 -16.62 -0.34
C ASN A 158 -15.51 -16.29 0.61
N LEU A 159 -14.83 -15.17 0.39
CA LEU A 159 -13.61 -14.83 1.13
C LEU A 159 -13.92 -14.28 2.54
N THR A 160 -13.21 -14.77 3.55
CA THR A 160 -13.27 -14.28 4.92
C THR A 160 -11.89 -13.82 5.41
N GLY A 161 -11.87 -12.95 6.42
CA GLY A 161 -10.66 -12.67 7.19
C GLY A 161 -10.29 -13.82 8.13
N LEU A 162 -9.15 -13.70 8.81
CA LEU A 162 -8.78 -14.55 9.95
C LEU A 162 -9.50 -14.10 11.23
N ASP A 163 -9.47 -14.93 12.27
CA ASP A 163 -9.99 -14.58 13.60
C ASP A 163 -9.16 -13.43 14.22
N PRO A 164 -9.73 -12.21 14.37
CA PRO A 164 -9.00 -11.05 14.87
C PRO A 164 -8.55 -11.20 16.33
N SER A 165 -9.20 -12.09 17.11
CA SER A 165 -8.84 -12.33 18.52
C SER A 165 -7.48 -13.03 18.69
N ARG A 166 -6.92 -13.57 17.60
CA ARG A 166 -5.62 -14.27 17.60
C ARG A 166 -4.45 -13.36 17.27
N LEU A 167 -4.69 -12.06 17.08
CA LEU A 167 -3.67 -11.09 16.72
C LEU A 167 -3.16 -10.29 17.94
N PRO A 168 -1.86 -9.95 17.98
CA PRO A 168 -0.81 -10.38 17.06
C PRO A 168 -0.40 -11.85 17.32
N THR A 169 0.08 -12.55 16.28
CA THR A 169 0.59 -13.92 16.44
C THR A 169 2.00 -13.93 17.07
N ARG A 170 2.43 -15.09 17.59
CA ARG A 170 3.79 -15.27 18.14
C ARG A 170 4.87 -14.99 17.08
N GLN A 171 4.61 -15.44 15.85
CA GLN A 171 5.49 -15.25 14.70
C GLN A 171 5.54 -13.77 14.30
N ALA A 172 4.40 -13.08 14.29
CA ALA A 172 4.36 -11.64 14.04
C ALA A 172 5.16 -10.86 15.08
N TYR A 173 5.12 -11.27 16.35
CA TYR A 173 5.94 -10.66 17.40
C TYR A 173 7.44 -10.88 17.19
N ALA A 174 7.87 -12.09 16.82
CA ALA A 174 9.27 -12.36 16.51
C ALA A 174 9.79 -11.51 15.34
N VAL A 175 9.01 -11.38 14.26
CA VAL A 175 9.36 -10.52 13.11
C VAL A 175 9.40 -9.04 13.51
N ALA A 176 8.43 -8.59 14.30
CA ALA A 176 8.38 -7.22 14.80
C ALA A 176 9.59 -6.86 15.68
N GLN A 177 10.14 -7.81 16.45
CA GLN A 177 11.36 -7.58 17.22
C GLN A 177 12.54 -7.25 16.31
N THR A 178 12.73 -8.01 15.23
CA THR A 178 13.80 -7.75 14.25
C THR A 178 13.58 -6.40 13.57
N LEU A 179 12.40 -6.20 12.96
CA LEU A 179 12.07 -4.96 12.24
C LEU A 179 12.26 -3.70 13.08
N PHE A 180 11.71 -3.69 14.29
CA PHE A 180 11.79 -2.53 15.17
C PHE A 180 13.22 -2.26 15.62
N ASN A 181 13.97 -3.30 16.01
CA ASN A 181 15.34 -3.13 16.51
C ASN A 181 16.29 -2.66 15.41
N ASP A 182 16.10 -3.14 14.17
CA ASP A 182 16.92 -2.70 13.04
C ASP A 182 16.58 -1.25 12.64
N TRP A 183 15.29 -0.91 12.58
CA TRP A 183 14.86 0.47 12.36
C TRP A 183 15.35 1.43 13.47
N PHE A 184 15.29 1.01 14.74
CA PHE A 184 15.77 1.81 15.87
C PHE A 184 17.28 2.10 15.76
N LYS A 185 18.08 1.09 15.41
CA LYS A 185 19.53 1.26 15.20
C LYS A 185 19.83 2.20 14.03
N ASP A 186 19.15 2.01 12.90
CA ASP A 186 19.27 2.89 11.73
C ASP A 186 18.90 4.33 12.08
N TYR A 187 17.79 4.53 12.79
CA TYR A 187 17.38 5.85 13.27
C TYR A 187 18.48 6.47 14.14
N GLN A 188 19.01 5.76 15.14
CA GLN A 188 20.10 6.28 15.97
C GLN A 188 21.33 6.65 15.15
N ALA A 189 21.71 5.83 14.17
CA ALA A 189 22.85 6.12 13.30
C ALA A 189 22.65 7.41 12.49
N ARG A 190 21.43 7.67 11.99
CA ARG A 190 21.09 8.89 11.23
C ARG A 190 20.90 10.13 12.11
N HIS A 191 20.62 9.96 13.41
CA HIS A 191 20.36 11.04 14.36
C HIS A 191 21.46 11.20 15.42
N GLY A 192 22.72 10.89 15.09
CA GLY A 192 23.87 11.15 15.98
C GLY A 192 23.80 10.42 17.32
N GLY A 193 23.22 9.22 17.33
CA GLY A 193 23.02 8.37 18.51
C GLY A 193 21.72 8.63 19.28
N GLN A 194 20.94 9.66 18.92
CA GLN A 194 19.68 9.97 19.59
C GLN A 194 18.60 8.92 19.29
N ALA A 195 17.95 8.42 20.34
CA ALA A 195 16.84 7.49 20.20
C ALA A 195 15.56 8.23 19.77
N PRO A 196 14.70 7.60 18.93
CA PRO A 196 13.38 8.14 18.65
C PRO A 196 12.55 8.15 19.94
N GLN A 197 11.77 9.20 20.15
CA GLN A 197 10.89 9.36 21.30
C GLN A 197 9.50 8.79 21.05
N ARG A 198 8.98 8.93 19.82
CA ARG A 198 7.66 8.39 19.45
C ARG A 198 7.57 7.96 17.99
N LEU A 199 6.97 6.79 17.78
CA LEU A 199 6.70 6.19 16.46
C LEU A 199 5.21 6.21 16.14
N ALA A 200 4.81 6.79 15.02
CA ALA A 200 3.46 6.61 14.48
C ALA A 200 3.35 5.36 13.61
N LEU A 201 2.24 4.65 13.72
CA LEU A 201 1.91 3.46 12.95
C LEU A 201 0.58 3.70 12.24
N SER A 202 0.59 3.60 10.91
CA SER A 202 -0.61 3.63 10.08
C SER A 202 -1.16 2.21 9.97
N LEU A 203 -2.29 1.93 10.62
CA LEU A 203 -2.85 0.59 10.80
C LEU A 203 -4.08 0.38 9.91
N TRP A 204 -3.99 -0.59 9.01
CA TRP A 204 -5.01 -0.89 8.00
C TRP A 204 -5.50 -2.32 8.16
N ALA A 205 -6.82 -2.52 8.21
CA ALA A 205 -7.39 -3.85 8.40
C ALA A 205 -6.86 -4.91 7.43
N GLY A 206 -6.83 -4.58 6.12
CA GLY A 206 -6.37 -5.51 5.09
C GLY A 206 -4.89 -5.87 5.20
N GLU A 207 -4.04 -4.95 5.69
CA GLU A 207 -2.64 -5.26 5.99
C GLU A 207 -2.53 -6.09 7.27
N THR A 208 -3.23 -5.70 8.35
CA THR A 208 -3.26 -6.41 9.64
C THR A 208 -3.63 -7.89 9.49
N LEU A 209 -4.64 -8.20 8.66
CA LEU A 209 -5.01 -9.57 8.33
C LEU A 209 -3.90 -10.31 7.56
N ARG A 210 -3.29 -9.67 6.55
CA ARG A 210 -2.25 -10.30 5.72
C ARG A 210 -0.96 -10.56 6.50
N HIS A 211 -0.52 -9.60 7.30
CA HIS A 211 0.70 -9.72 8.10
C HIS A 211 0.47 -10.24 9.52
N GLN A 212 -0.76 -10.61 9.88
CA GLN A 212 -1.12 -11.25 11.15
C GLN A 212 -0.66 -10.48 12.40
N GLY A 213 -0.76 -9.15 12.35
CA GLY A 213 -0.47 -8.30 13.51
C GLY A 213 0.99 -7.81 13.67
N ILE A 214 1.85 -7.87 12.64
CA ILE A 214 3.26 -7.38 12.73
C ILE A 214 3.36 -5.91 13.17
N MET A 215 2.50 -5.00 12.68
CA MET A 215 2.60 -3.57 13.03
C MET A 215 2.21 -3.30 14.49
N GLU A 216 1.20 -4.01 14.98
CA GLU A 216 0.73 -3.96 16.36
C GLU A 216 1.74 -4.60 17.30
N ALA A 217 2.38 -5.69 16.87
CA ALA A 217 3.52 -6.24 17.56
C ALA A 217 4.71 -5.27 17.58
N GLN A 218 4.97 -4.51 16.51
CA GLN A 218 5.99 -3.44 16.55
C GLN A 218 5.66 -2.36 17.58
N ALA A 219 4.36 -2.03 17.77
CA ALA A 219 3.95 -1.14 18.86
C ALA A 219 4.31 -1.72 20.24
N LEU A 220 4.02 -3.01 20.47
CA LEU A 220 4.38 -3.69 21.72
C LEU A 220 5.90 -3.71 21.92
N VAL A 221 6.67 -4.01 20.88
CA VAL A 221 8.14 -4.00 20.93
C VAL A 221 8.62 -2.58 21.25
N ALA A 222 8.15 -1.54 20.57
CA ALA A 222 8.51 -0.14 20.83
C ALA A 222 8.33 0.24 22.31
N LEU A 223 7.17 -0.10 22.85
CA LEU A 223 6.81 0.12 24.26
C LEU A 223 7.59 -0.75 25.25
N GLY A 224 8.32 -1.78 24.79
CA GLY A 224 9.03 -2.74 25.63
C GLY A 224 8.10 -3.72 26.34
N MET A 225 7.10 -4.22 25.62
CA MET A 225 6.05 -5.10 26.11
C MET A 225 6.10 -6.47 25.44
N ARG A 226 5.87 -7.51 26.24
CA ARG A 226 5.78 -8.91 25.80
C ARG A 226 4.32 -9.36 25.87
N PRO A 227 3.67 -9.68 24.74
CA PRO A 227 2.36 -10.31 24.77
C PRO A 227 2.46 -11.74 25.33
N VAL A 228 1.40 -12.15 26.05
CA VAL A 228 1.24 -13.50 26.60
C VAL A 228 0.03 -14.13 25.96
N TRP A 229 0.22 -15.30 25.35
CA TRP A 229 -0.83 -16.02 24.63
C TRP A 229 -1.36 -17.20 25.42
N ASP A 230 -2.65 -17.48 25.28
CA ASP A 230 -3.27 -18.74 25.72
C ASP A 230 -2.82 -19.92 24.84
N GLU A 231 -3.30 -21.13 25.17
CA GLU A 231 -3.02 -22.35 24.42
C GLU A 231 -3.57 -22.32 22.98
N SER A 232 -4.62 -21.52 22.72
CA SER A 232 -5.19 -21.32 21.38
C SER A 232 -4.43 -20.28 20.55
N GLY A 233 -3.42 -19.62 21.15
CA GLY A 233 -2.64 -18.58 20.51
C GLY A 233 -3.31 -17.21 20.52
N ARG A 234 -4.28 -16.94 21.40
CA ARG A 234 -4.87 -15.61 21.59
C ARG A 234 -4.07 -14.82 22.64
N PRO A 235 -3.66 -13.58 22.36
CA PRO A 235 -2.99 -12.75 23.35
C PRO A 235 -3.99 -12.30 24.42
N VAL A 236 -3.79 -12.77 25.66
CA VAL A 236 -4.71 -12.52 26.77
C VAL A 236 -4.25 -11.36 27.66
N ARG A 237 -2.93 -11.08 27.70
CA ARG A 237 -2.34 -9.98 28.47
C ARG A 237 -0.98 -9.57 27.88
N VAL A 238 -0.40 -8.51 28.43
CA VAL A 238 0.96 -8.05 28.17
C VAL A 238 1.76 -8.00 29.46
N GLU A 239 3.08 -8.18 29.35
CA GLU A 239 4.06 -8.08 30.43
C GLU A 239 5.10 -7.02 30.08
N THR A 240 5.43 -6.18 31.06
CA THR A 240 6.52 -5.22 30.95
C THR A 240 7.87 -5.92 30.95
N ILE A 241 8.68 -5.70 29.90
CA ILE A 241 10.09 -6.14 29.85
C ILE A 241 10.90 -5.18 30.72
N ALA A 242 11.69 -5.68 31.68
CA ALA A 242 12.52 -4.84 32.55
C ALA A 242 13.57 -4.05 31.74
N ALA A 243 13.97 -2.87 32.23
CA ALA A 243 14.90 -1.99 31.51
C ALA A 243 16.27 -2.67 31.25
N GLU A 244 16.72 -3.48 32.20
CA GLU A 244 17.97 -4.26 32.12
C GLU A 244 17.92 -5.31 31.00
N GLU A 245 16.74 -5.87 30.74
CA GLU A 245 16.50 -6.82 29.65
C GLU A 245 16.29 -6.10 28.31
N LEU A 246 15.56 -4.97 28.31
CA LEU A 246 15.21 -4.22 27.10
C LEU A 246 16.43 -3.59 26.42
N LYS A 247 17.43 -3.15 27.20
CA LYS A 247 18.72 -2.58 26.72
C LYS A 247 18.61 -1.38 25.76
N ARG A 248 17.47 -0.70 25.76
CA ARG A 248 17.21 0.56 25.07
C ARG A 248 16.10 1.33 25.79
N PRO A 249 15.97 2.65 25.60
CA PRO A 249 14.77 3.35 26.05
C PRO A 249 13.52 2.77 25.38
N ARG A 250 12.40 2.81 26.11
CA ARG A 250 11.07 2.62 25.51
C ARG A 250 10.81 3.76 24.53
N VAL A 251 10.05 3.48 23.50
CA VAL A 251 9.61 4.44 22.48
C VAL A 251 8.09 4.51 22.58
N ASP A 252 7.54 5.72 22.67
CA ASP A 252 6.09 5.93 22.69
C ASP A 252 5.50 5.63 21.30
N VAL A 253 4.21 5.37 21.22
CA VAL A 253 3.55 5.01 19.95
C VAL A 253 2.35 5.90 19.69
N LEU A 254 2.02 6.13 18.42
CA LEU A 254 0.77 6.77 17.98
C LEU A 254 0.16 5.90 16.89
N MET A 255 -1.08 5.49 17.02
CA MET A 255 -1.77 4.63 16.07
C MET A 255 -2.79 5.46 15.29
N SER A 256 -2.55 5.58 13.99
CA SER A 256 -3.50 6.14 13.04
C SER A 256 -4.27 4.99 12.41
N ILE A 257 -5.52 4.80 12.80
CA ILE A 257 -6.32 3.64 12.42
C ILE A 257 -7.32 4.00 11.32
N THR A 258 -7.45 3.15 10.30
CA THR A 258 -8.53 3.31 9.31
C THR A 258 -9.89 2.97 9.92
N GLY A 259 -10.98 3.50 9.35
CA GLY A 259 -12.33 3.12 9.77
C GLY A 259 -12.55 1.59 9.75
N SER A 260 -12.10 0.91 8.70
CA SER A 260 -12.20 -0.56 8.62
C SER A 260 -11.35 -1.28 9.68
N TYR A 261 -10.25 -0.69 10.15
CA TYR A 261 -9.45 -1.25 11.25
C TYR A 261 -10.21 -1.16 12.57
N ARG A 262 -10.75 0.03 12.89
CA ARG A 262 -11.58 0.25 14.07
C ARG A 262 -12.69 -0.79 14.18
N ASP A 263 -13.38 -1.08 13.07
CA ASP A 263 -14.55 -1.97 13.09
C ASP A 263 -14.18 -3.45 13.32
N GLN A 264 -12.95 -3.85 12.99
CA GLN A 264 -12.52 -5.26 13.02
C GLN A 264 -11.63 -5.61 14.22
N PHE A 265 -10.93 -4.62 14.80
CA PHE A 265 -9.87 -4.86 15.78
C PHE A 265 -10.02 -4.14 17.14
N PRO A 266 -11.24 -3.94 17.71
CA PRO A 266 -11.39 -3.24 18.99
C PRO A 266 -10.65 -3.95 20.15
N ALA A 267 -10.66 -5.30 20.17
CA ALA A 267 -9.94 -6.06 21.19
C ALA A 267 -8.40 -5.87 21.11
N LEU A 268 -7.87 -5.73 19.90
CA LEU A 268 -6.45 -5.49 19.67
C LEU A 268 -6.06 -4.05 20.07
N MET A 269 -6.92 -3.07 19.77
CA MET A 269 -6.77 -1.70 20.28
C MET A 269 -6.74 -1.67 21.81
N ALA A 270 -7.67 -2.37 22.47
CA ALA A 270 -7.69 -2.48 23.93
C ALA A 270 -6.44 -3.16 24.52
N LEU A 271 -5.86 -4.15 23.82
CA LEU A 271 -4.58 -4.75 24.21
C LEU A 271 -3.44 -3.73 24.15
N LEU A 272 -3.38 -2.92 23.09
CA LEU A 272 -2.34 -1.89 22.91
C LEU A 272 -2.51 -0.73 23.90
N ASP A 273 -3.73 -0.31 24.20
CA ASP A 273 -3.98 0.73 25.21
C ASP A 273 -3.55 0.26 26.62
N ARG A 274 -3.80 -1.01 26.98
CA ARG A 274 -3.26 -1.60 28.22
C ARG A 274 -1.74 -1.62 28.23
N ALA A 275 -1.11 -1.94 27.10
CA ALA A 275 0.34 -1.91 26.96
C ALA A 275 0.92 -0.50 27.13
N VAL A 276 0.27 0.52 26.55
CA VAL A 276 0.66 1.93 26.74
C VAL A 276 0.53 2.34 28.20
N ALA A 277 -0.57 2.00 28.87
CA ALA A 277 -0.81 2.35 30.26
C ALA A 277 0.25 1.71 31.19
N GLN A 278 0.57 0.42 30.99
CA GLN A 278 1.64 -0.24 31.74
C GLN A 278 3.02 0.31 31.42
N ALA A 279 3.28 0.66 30.15
CA ALA A 279 4.56 1.23 29.73
C ALA A 279 4.79 2.58 30.37
N ALA A 280 3.76 3.42 30.49
CA ALA A 280 3.85 4.73 31.10
C ALA A 280 4.32 4.72 32.56
N THR A 281 4.05 3.63 33.30
CA THR A 281 4.42 3.50 34.71
C THR A 281 5.61 2.58 34.94
N ALA A 282 6.20 2.02 33.88
CA ALA A 282 7.27 1.03 33.98
C ALA A 282 8.55 1.62 34.61
N GLU A 283 8.88 2.88 34.30
CA GLU A 283 9.99 3.61 34.91
C GLU A 283 9.59 5.07 35.18
N PRO A 284 10.05 5.66 36.30
CA PRO A 284 9.79 7.07 36.59
C PRO A 284 10.25 8.00 35.46
N GLY A 285 9.33 8.79 34.94
CA GLY A 285 9.64 9.83 33.95
C GLY A 285 10.12 9.29 32.60
N ASN A 286 9.75 8.07 32.20
CA ASN A 286 10.04 7.57 30.86
C ASN A 286 9.33 8.38 29.76
N VAL A 287 9.66 8.12 28.50
CA VAL A 287 9.18 8.95 27.38
C VAL A 287 7.67 8.96 27.22
N ILE A 288 6.99 7.86 27.53
CA ILE A 288 5.53 7.74 27.45
C ILE A 288 4.89 8.65 28.50
N ALA A 289 5.35 8.58 29.76
CA ALA A 289 4.87 9.45 30.83
C ALA A 289 5.13 10.93 30.56
N ARG A 290 6.35 11.27 30.08
CA ARG A 290 6.71 12.66 29.75
C ARG A 290 5.83 13.21 28.62
N ASN A 291 5.65 12.45 27.54
CA ASN A 291 4.82 12.88 26.43
C ASN A 291 3.36 13.08 26.87
N THR A 292 2.81 12.16 27.68
CA THR A 292 1.46 12.30 28.25
C THR A 292 1.33 13.58 29.08
N ALA A 293 2.27 13.84 30.00
CA ALA A 293 2.24 15.05 30.82
C ALA A 293 2.34 16.35 30.00
N GLN A 294 3.19 16.36 28.98
CA GLN A 294 3.34 17.52 28.10
C GLN A 294 2.11 17.77 27.22
N ILE A 295 1.46 16.71 26.73
CA ILE A 295 0.23 16.83 25.93
C ILE A 295 -0.92 17.32 26.80
N ASP A 296 -1.07 16.78 28.01
CA ASP A 296 -2.06 17.27 28.98
C ASP A 296 -1.86 18.77 29.26
N GLN A 297 -0.64 19.18 29.57
CA GLN A 297 -0.31 20.59 29.80
C GLN A 297 -0.69 21.46 28.61
N GLU A 298 -0.28 21.05 27.41
CA GLU A 298 -0.56 21.80 26.19
C GLU A 298 -2.06 21.93 25.89
N LEU A 299 -2.83 20.85 26.08
CA LEU A 299 -4.29 20.89 25.88
C LEU A 299 -4.96 21.81 26.90
N ARG A 300 -4.50 21.81 28.16
CA ARG A 300 -4.99 22.74 29.18
C ARG A 300 -4.68 24.20 28.84
N GLU A 301 -3.48 24.47 28.33
CA GLU A 301 -3.09 25.80 27.84
C GLU A 301 -3.94 26.26 26.64
N GLN A 302 -4.44 25.31 25.85
CA GLN A 302 -5.38 25.55 24.74
C GLN A 302 -6.86 25.66 25.19
N GLY A 303 -7.13 25.61 26.50
CA GLY A 303 -8.46 25.78 27.07
C GLY A 303 -9.29 24.49 27.16
N VAL A 304 -8.71 23.32 26.90
CA VAL A 304 -9.39 22.04 27.09
C VAL A 304 -9.58 21.78 28.59
N PRO A 305 -10.80 21.43 29.05
CA PRO A 305 -11.05 21.15 30.46
C PRO A 305 -10.13 20.06 31.01
N ARG A 306 -9.61 20.25 32.22
CA ARG A 306 -8.60 19.36 32.85
C ARG A 306 -8.91 17.87 32.70
N ALA A 307 -10.11 17.43 33.06
CA ALA A 307 -10.47 16.01 32.98
C ALA A 307 -10.41 15.46 31.54
N GLN A 308 -10.83 16.27 30.56
CA GLN A 308 -10.78 15.90 29.15
C GLN A 308 -9.35 15.95 28.60
N ALA A 309 -8.54 16.94 28.99
CA ALA A 309 -7.12 17.03 28.64
C ALA A 309 -6.33 15.83 29.16
N GLU A 310 -6.52 15.46 30.43
CA GLU A 310 -5.90 14.28 31.05
C GLU A 310 -6.31 12.98 30.33
N GLN A 311 -7.57 12.86 29.89
CA GLN A 311 -8.05 11.71 29.13
C GLN A 311 -7.43 11.67 27.73
N LEU A 312 -7.47 12.77 26.98
CA LEU A 312 -6.96 12.85 25.62
C LEU A 312 -5.44 12.66 25.55
N ALA A 313 -4.70 13.15 26.55
CA ALA A 313 -3.26 12.96 26.63
C ALA A 313 -2.82 11.49 26.77
N ARG A 314 -3.71 10.61 27.26
CA ARG A 314 -3.47 9.16 27.38
C ARG A 314 -3.79 8.40 26.11
N VAL A 315 -4.66 8.92 25.25
CA VAL A 315 -5.07 8.27 24.00
C VAL A 315 -3.86 8.07 23.10
N ARG A 316 -3.72 6.89 22.49
CA ARG A 316 -2.75 6.66 21.41
C ARG A 316 -3.40 6.21 20.10
N SER A 317 -4.68 5.89 20.09
CA SER A 317 -5.40 5.49 18.87
C SER A 317 -6.31 6.62 18.38
N PHE A 318 -6.10 7.06 17.13
CA PHE A 318 -6.90 8.08 16.46
C PHE A 318 -7.34 7.59 15.08
N GLY A 319 -8.59 7.86 14.71
CA GLY A 319 -9.15 7.44 13.42
C GLY A 319 -10.36 8.25 12.99
N ASN A 320 -11.12 7.72 12.04
CA ASN A 320 -12.42 8.27 11.66
C ASN A 320 -13.46 8.07 12.75
N ALA A 321 -14.45 8.97 12.85
CA ALA A 321 -15.65 8.76 13.66
C ALA A 321 -16.40 7.47 13.27
N VAL A 322 -17.12 6.87 14.23
CA VAL A 322 -17.90 5.63 13.98
C VAL A 322 -18.87 5.85 12.82
N GLY A 323 -18.84 4.94 11.84
CA GLY A 323 -19.64 5.03 10.62
C GLY A 323 -19.03 5.89 9.49
N ASP A 324 -17.94 6.62 9.76
CA ASP A 324 -17.17 7.37 8.77
C ASP A 324 -15.87 6.63 8.37
N TYR A 325 -15.41 6.87 7.14
CA TYR A 325 -14.26 6.23 6.50
C TYR A 325 -13.50 7.20 5.60
N GLY A 326 -12.20 6.99 5.44
CA GLY A 326 -11.38 7.73 4.50
C GLY A 326 -11.00 9.12 4.99
N THR A 327 -9.90 9.66 4.46
CA THR A 327 -9.35 10.95 4.90
C THR A 327 -9.87 12.13 4.08
N GLY A 328 -10.60 11.87 2.98
CA GLY A 328 -11.00 12.88 2.00
C GLY A 328 -9.84 13.37 1.11
N LEU A 329 -8.60 12.96 1.39
CA LEU A 329 -7.42 13.47 0.69
C LEU A 329 -7.34 13.00 -0.76
N SER A 330 -7.93 11.85 -1.13
CA SER A 330 -7.92 11.35 -2.51
C SER A 330 -8.44 12.40 -3.49
N ASP A 331 -9.59 12.99 -3.18
CA ASP A 331 -10.24 13.98 -4.03
C ASP A 331 -9.61 15.37 -3.87
N ALA A 332 -9.24 15.73 -2.64
CA ALA A 332 -8.68 17.05 -2.35
C ALA A 332 -7.35 17.30 -3.08
N VAL A 333 -6.46 16.30 -3.17
CA VAL A 333 -5.19 16.46 -3.88
C VAL A 333 -5.37 16.63 -5.39
N GLN A 334 -6.48 16.14 -5.96
CA GLN A 334 -6.76 16.27 -7.39
C GLN A 334 -7.42 17.60 -7.76
N SER A 335 -7.88 18.38 -6.77
CA SER A 335 -8.68 19.60 -6.95
C SER A 335 -7.90 20.80 -7.52
N ASP A 336 -8.62 21.71 -8.20
CA ASP A 336 -8.06 22.97 -8.69
C ASP A 336 -7.74 23.93 -7.53
N GLY A 337 -6.78 24.83 -7.77
CA GLY A 337 -6.43 25.88 -6.80
C GLY A 337 -5.61 25.40 -5.61
N LEU A 338 -5.16 24.14 -5.58
CA LEU A 338 -4.20 23.65 -4.60
C LEU A 338 -2.91 24.47 -4.68
N GLN A 339 -2.42 24.93 -3.52
CA GLN A 339 -1.15 25.65 -3.39
C GLN A 339 -0.01 24.70 -3.02
N THR A 340 1.23 25.13 -3.24
CA THR A 340 2.41 24.43 -2.70
C THR A 340 2.31 24.41 -1.17
N ASN A 341 2.50 23.23 -0.55
CA ASN A 341 2.36 23.04 0.90
C ASN A 341 0.98 23.45 1.47
N ASP A 342 -0.11 23.26 0.72
CA ASP A 342 -1.46 23.66 1.12
C ASP A 342 -1.86 23.12 2.50
N ALA A 343 -2.03 24.02 3.47
CA ALA A 343 -2.36 23.67 4.85
C ALA A 343 -3.74 22.99 4.98
N ARG A 344 -4.64 23.20 4.00
CA ARG A 344 -5.98 22.59 4.02
C ARG A 344 -5.92 21.06 3.99
N LEU A 345 -4.90 20.48 3.35
CA LEU A 345 -4.73 19.03 3.32
C LEU A 345 -4.46 18.46 4.72
N GLY A 346 -3.55 19.09 5.47
CA GLY A 346 -3.26 18.70 6.85
C GLY A 346 -4.44 18.96 7.80
N GLN A 347 -5.15 20.08 7.62
CA GLN A 347 -6.35 20.41 8.40
C GLN A 347 -7.46 19.38 8.19
N MET A 348 -7.75 19.02 6.93
CA MET A 348 -8.77 18.02 6.62
C MET A 348 -8.42 16.65 7.21
N PHE A 349 -7.14 16.26 7.20
CA PHE A 349 -6.71 15.03 7.88
C PHE A 349 -6.97 15.12 9.39
N LEU A 350 -6.59 16.21 10.05
CA LEU A 350 -6.86 16.41 11.48
C LEU A 350 -8.36 16.41 11.79
N GLU A 351 -9.20 16.96 10.92
CA GLU A 351 -10.66 16.96 11.10
C GLU A 351 -11.25 15.55 10.97
N ARG A 352 -10.81 14.78 9.97
CA ARG A 352 -11.42 13.48 9.64
C ARG A 352 -10.83 12.30 10.40
N MET A 353 -9.58 12.39 10.84
CA MET A 353 -8.83 11.28 11.45
C MET A 353 -8.53 11.48 12.95
N SER A 354 -9.17 12.43 13.61
CA SER A 354 -8.89 12.75 15.02
C SER A 354 -9.84 12.16 16.05
N GLN A 355 -10.82 11.34 15.66
CA GLN A 355 -11.66 10.68 16.67
C GLN A 355 -10.75 9.85 17.61
N PRO A 356 -10.69 10.17 18.91
CA PRO A 356 -9.89 9.41 19.84
C PRO A 356 -10.57 8.09 20.18
N TYR A 357 -9.77 7.04 20.31
CA TYR A 357 -10.18 5.71 20.75
C TYR A 357 -9.39 5.28 21.98
N LEU A 358 -10.08 4.71 22.95
CA LEU A 358 -9.49 4.17 24.16
C LEU A 358 -10.22 2.88 24.56
N GLU A 359 -9.47 1.85 24.92
CA GLU A 359 -10.00 0.52 25.25
C GLU A 359 -10.82 -0.09 24.12
N GLY A 360 -10.48 0.23 22.87
CA GLY A 360 -11.20 -0.24 21.68
C GLY A 360 -12.45 0.55 21.32
N GLU A 361 -12.84 1.54 22.12
CA GLU A 361 -14.09 2.29 21.96
C GLU A 361 -13.84 3.78 21.67
N PRO A 362 -14.75 4.47 20.96
CA PRO A 362 -14.62 5.90 20.73
C PRO A 362 -14.77 6.68 22.04
N VAL A 363 -13.87 7.62 22.28
CA VAL A 363 -14.01 8.56 23.40
C VAL A 363 -15.16 9.53 23.11
N THR A 364 -16.22 9.46 23.91
CA THR A 364 -17.43 10.27 23.75
C THR A 364 -17.28 11.69 24.32
N GLY A 365 -18.09 12.63 23.85
CA GLY A 365 -18.16 13.99 24.41
C GLY A 365 -16.96 14.89 24.04
N VAL A 366 -16.17 14.51 23.04
CA VAL A 366 -15.05 15.30 22.52
C VAL A 366 -15.54 16.04 21.28
N ALA A 367 -15.52 17.37 21.31
CA ALA A 367 -15.84 18.18 20.14
C ALA A 367 -14.77 17.99 19.06
N GLY A 368 -15.15 18.01 17.78
CA GLY A 368 -14.21 17.76 16.66
C GLY A 368 -12.99 18.68 16.66
N GLY A 369 -13.14 19.96 17.01
CA GLY A 369 -12.01 20.88 17.15
C GLY A 369 -11.04 20.49 18.27
N VAL A 370 -11.55 19.98 19.40
CA VAL A 370 -10.73 19.49 20.52
C VAL A 370 -10.04 18.18 20.16
N ALA A 371 -10.73 17.30 19.42
CA ALA A 371 -10.15 16.07 18.89
C ALA A 371 -8.97 16.37 17.95
N ALA A 372 -9.14 17.32 17.03
CA ALA A 372 -8.09 17.79 16.12
C ALA A 372 -6.90 18.41 16.88
N GLN A 373 -7.17 19.21 17.92
CA GLN A 373 -6.13 19.76 18.81
C GLN A 373 -5.33 18.65 19.51
N ALA A 374 -6.01 17.63 20.02
CA ALA A 374 -5.38 16.46 20.65
C ALA A 374 -4.48 15.72 19.66
N LEU A 375 -4.99 15.30 18.50
CA LEU A 375 -4.17 14.63 17.49
C LEU A 375 -2.97 15.50 17.07
N GLY A 376 -3.17 16.81 16.90
CA GLY A 376 -2.09 17.76 16.63
C GLY A 376 -1.01 17.78 17.73
N ALA A 377 -1.40 17.78 19.01
CA ALA A 377 -0.47 17.71 20.14
C ALA A 377 0.31 16.39 20.17
N HIS A 378 -0.33 15.28 19.77
CA HIS A 378 0.36 14.01 19.60
C HIS A 378 1.39 14.06 18.46
N LEU A 379 1.00 14.58 17.29
CA LEU A 379 1.85 14.65 16.09
C LEU A 379 3.05 15.59 16.28
N ARG A 380 2.91 16.69 17.04
CA ARG A 380 4.05 17.56 17.41
C ARG A 380 5.18 16.80 18.10
N ARG A 381 4.89 15.68 18.75
CA ARG A 381 5.85 14.84 19.49
C ARG A 381 6.20 13.52 18.77
N THR A 382 5.80 13.33 17.51
CA THR A 382 6.04 12.10 16.75
C THR A 382 7.24 12.24 15.82
N ASP A 383 8.21 11.33 15.89
CA ASP A 383 9.46 11.44 15.12
C ASP A 383 9.37 10.84 13.72
N ALA A 384 8.71 9.69 13.62
CA ALA A 384 8.59 8.93 12.39
C ALA A 384 7.21 8.30 12.27
N ALA A 385 6.81 7.94 11.06
CA ALA A 385 5.60 7.18 10.78
C ALA A 385 5.91 5.99 9.87
N ILE A 386 5.33 4.82 10.18
CA ILE A 386 5.48 3.59 9.40
C ILE A 386 4.13 3.10 8.88
N LEU A 387 4.10 2.73 7.60
CA LEU A 387 3.03 1.96 6.97
C LEU A 387 3.56 0.57 6.59
N SER A 388 2.74 -0.47 6.67
CA SER A 388 3.09 -1.80 6.16
C SER A 388 2.73 -1.97 4.68
N ARG A 389 3.53 -2.75 3.97
CA ARG A 389 3.23 -3.25 2.63
C ARG A 389 3.47 -4.76 2.61
N SER A 390 2.41 -5.55 2.57
CA SER A 390 2.50 -7.02 2.60
C SER A 390 2.19 -7.72 1.27
N SER A 391 2.04 -6.97 0.18
CA SER A 391 1.69 -7.51 -1.14
C SER A 391 2.64 -7.06 -2.25
N HIS A 392 2.81 -7.92 -3.26
CA HIS A 392 3.47 -7.55 -4.50
C HIS A 392 2.54 -6.80 -5.47
N LEU A 393 1.22 -6.88 -5.27
CA LEU A 393 0.21 -6.23 -6.10
C LEU A 393 -0.03 -4.78 -5.70
N TYR A 394 -0.12 -4.51 -4.40
CA TYR A 394 -0.30 -3.16 -3.85
C TYR A 394 1.00 -2.61 -3.30
N ALA A 395 1.22 -1.33 -3.53
CA ALA A 395 2.43 -0.58 -3.21
C ALA A 395 2.09 0.92 -3.05
N MET A 396 3.08 1.78 -2.86
CA MET A 396 2.91 3.17 -2.43
C MET A 396 2.23 4.05 -3.49
N VAL A 397 2.44 3.79 -4.79
CA VAL A 397 1.87 4.58 -5.91
C VAL A 397 0.83 3.76 -6.70
N SER A 398 0.46 2.57 -6.21
CA SER A 398 -0.54 1.70 -6.87
C SER A 398 -1.98 2.05 -6.53
N SER A 399 -2.18 2.72 -5.40
CA SER A 399 -3.47 3.18 -4.88
C SER A 399 -3.29 4.55 -4.22
N ASP A 400 -4.40 5.16 -3.91
CA ASP A 400 -4.50 6.45 -3.23
C ASP A 400 -4.31 6.35 -1.72
N ASP A 401 -4.68 5.23 -1.10
CA ASP A 401 -4.61 5.06 0.36
C ASP A 401 -3.22 5.39 0.96
N PRO A 402 -2.07 4.95 0.40
CA PRO A 402 -0.77 5.19 1.04
C PRO A 402 -0.47 6.67 1.26
N PHE A 403 -0.71 7.53 0.26
CA PHE A 403 -0.51 8.97 0.44
C PHE A 403 -1.59 9.56 1.34
N GLN A 404 -2.83 9.09 1.24
CA GLN A 404 -3.92 9.61 2.06
C GLN A 404 -3.69 9.38 3.56
N TYR A 405 -3.15 8.23 3.95
CA TYR A 405 -2.93 7.88 5.36
C TYR A 405 -1.52 8.22 5.84
N LEU A 406 -0.47 7.71 5.20
CA LEU A 406 0.91 7.97 5.64
C LEU A 406 1.36 9.40 5.27
N GLY A 407 1.08 9.82 4.03
CA GLY A 407 1.33 11.19 3.60
C GLY A 407 0.41 12.21 4.29
N GLY A 408 -0.85 11.84 4.56
CA GLY A 408 -1.79 12.64 5.34
C GLY A 408 -1.31 12.91 6.77
N LEU A 409 -0.70 11.92 7.44
CA LEU A 409 -0.04 12.10 8.73
C LEU A 409 1.08 13.15 8.66
N ALA A 410 1.89 13.14 7.59
CA ALA A 410 2.94 14.14 7.39
C ALA A 410 2.37 15.55 7.19
N ALA A 411 1.31 15.68 6.38
CA ALA A 411 0.61 16.95 6.17
C ALA A 411 -0.01 17.46 7.49
N ALA A 412 -0.64 16.59 8.26
CA ALA A 412 -1.21 16.89 9.57
C ALA A 412 -0.15 17.34 10.58
N ALA A 413 0.99 16.65 10.65
CA ALA A 413 2.09 17.02 11.53
C ALA A 413 2.68 18.39 11.18
N ARG A 414 2.79 18.72 9.89
CA ARG A 414 3.26 20.03 9.41
C ARG A 414 2.35 21.15 9.90
N VAL A 415 1.04 21.03 9.69
CA VAL A 415 0.08 22.07 10.13
C VAL A 415 -0.10 22.09 11.65
N ALA A 416 0.16 20.97 12.33
CA ALA A 416 0.24 20.92 13.77
C ALA A 416 1.49 21.64 14.32
N GLY A 417 2.39 22.15 13.49
CA GLY A 417 3.56 22.89 13.96
C GLY A 417 4.77 22.01 14.26
N ARG A 418 4.93 20.89 13.54
CA ARG A 418 6.17 20.12 13.52
C ARG A 418 7.00 20.50 12.28
N PRO A 419 7.92 21.48 12.38
CA PRO A 419 8.56 22.09 11.21
C PRO A 419 9.50 21.11 10.48
N GLN A 420 10.13 20.17 11.17
CA GLN A 420 10.95 19.12 10.55
C GLN A 420 10.13 17.97 9.90
N GLY A 421 8.80 18.00 9.99
CA GLY A 421 7.95 16.91 9.50
C GLY A 421 8.11 15.60 10.27
N LEU A 422 7.67 14.50 9.63
CA LEU A 422 7.82 13.12 10.10
C LEU A 422 8.75 12.38 9.14
N GLU A 423 9.64 11.55 9.66
CA GLU A 423 10.32 10.56 8.80
C GLU A 423 9.33 9.48 8.38
N LEU A 424 9.11 9.34 7.07
CA LEU A 424 8.15 8.37 6.55
C LEU A 424 8.87 7.08 6.15
N HIS A 425 8.38 5.96 6.66
CA HIS A 425 8.93 4.63 6.38
C HIS A 425 7.86 3.63 5.94
N VAL A 426 8.32 2.57 5.29
CA VAL A 426 7.51 1.45 4.85
C VAL A 426 8.12 0.16 5.40
N ALA A 427 7.35 -0.61 6.15
CA ALA A 427 7.68 -1.98 6.48
C ALA A 427 7.35 -2.87 5.27
N GLN A 428 8.39 -3.29 4.56
CA GLN A 428 8.32 -4.18 3.39
C GLN A 428 8.14 -5.62 3.89
N LEU A 429 6.92 -6.14 3.76
CA LEU A 429 6.47 -7.43 4.30
C LEU A 429 5.95 -8.37 3.20
N GLN A 430 5.98 -7.97 1.93
CA GLN A 430 5.63 -8.81 0.79
C GLN A 430 6.51 -10.06 0.72
N ASP A 431 7.75 -9.92 1.20
CA ASP A 431 8.68 -11.02 1.38
C ASP A 431 8.67 -11.50 2.84
N VAL A 432 8.18 -12.73 3.08
CA VAL A 432 8.10 -13.30 4.43
C VAL A 432 9.48 -13.64 5.01
N GLY A 433 10.47 -13.95 4.15
CA GLY A 433 11.83 -14.32 4.58
C GLY A 433 12.79 -13.14 4.71
N GLU A 434 12.44 -11.99 4.14
CA GLU A 434 13.27 -10.78 4.13
C GLU A 434 12.49 -9.52 4.54
N PRO A 435 11.86 -9.50 5.74
CA PRO A 435 11.16 -8.32 6.21
C PRO A 435 12.16 -7.20 6.47
N THR A 436 11.91 -6.02 5.90
CA THR A 436 12.78 -4.84 6.05
C THR A 436 11.97 -3.57 6.24
N THR A 437 12.58 -2.52 6.80
CA THR A 437 11.99 -1.19 6.88
C THR A 437 12.82 -0.23 6.04
N GLU A 438 12.20 0.46 5.09
CA GLU A 438 12.86 1.43 4.22
C GLU A 438 12.19 2.81 4.33
N THR A 439 12.86 3.87 3.88
CA THR A 439 12.19 5.18 3.75
C THR A 439 11.13 5.13 2.66
N ALA A 440 10.04 5.89 2.82
CA ALA A 440 8.99 5.99 1.80
C ALA A 440 9.55 6.48 0.45
N GLN A 441 10.52 7.40 0.48
CA GLN A 441 11.20 7.90 -0.72
C GLN A 441 11.95 6.78 -1.46
N ARG A 442 12.69 5.91 -0.75
CA ARG A 442 13.39 4.76 -1.35
C ARG A 442 12.39 3.75 -1.91
N ALA A 443 11.37 3.40 -1.13
CA ALA A 443 10.33 2.46 -1.54
C ALA A 443 9.62 2.93 -2.82
N MET A 444 9.25 4.21 -2.89
CA MET A 444 8.62 4.82 -4.08
C MET A 444 9.56 4.86 -5.28
N ALA A 445 10.83 5.24 -5.09
CA ALA A 445 11.79 5.29 -6.19
C ALA A 445 12.00 3.90 -6.82
N LEU A 446 12.15 2.86 -6.00
CA LEU A 446 12.26 1.48 -6.45
C LEU A 446 11.00 1.02 -7.16
N GLU A 447 9.83 1.30 -6.58
CA GLU A 447 8.52 0.95 -7.16
C GLU A 447 8.28 1.62 -8.52
N MET A 448 8.62 2.89 -8.67
CA MET A 448 8.45 3.62 -9.93
C MET A 448 9.26 2.96 -11.06
N GLN A 449 10.52 2.61 -10.80
CA GLN A 449 11.39 2.01 -11.81
C GLN A 449 11.06 0.54 -12.09
N SER A 450 10.68 -0.22 -11.08
CA SER A 450 10.35 -1.66 -11.22
C SER A 450 8.94 -1.91 -11.77
N ARG A 451 8.08 -0.87 -11.82
CA ARG A 451 6.69 -1.00 -12.24
C ARG A 451 6.24 0.08 -13.22
N TYR A 452 5.92 1.30 -12.76
CA TYR A 452 5.16 2.25 -13.60
C TYR A 452 5.94 2.81 -14.78
N LEU A 453 7.27 2.87 -14.66
CA LEU A 453 8.19 3.30 -15.72
C LEU A 453 8.81 2.11 -16.45
N HIS A 454 8.50 0.89 -16.02
CA HIS A 454 9.09 -0.33 -16.54
C HIS A 454 8.39 -0.78 -17.84
N PRO A 455 9.14 -1.11 -18.91
CA PRO A 455 8.56 -1.46 -20.21
C PRO A 455 7.62 -2.67 -20.13
N GLY A 456 7.95 -3.69 -19.32
CA GLY A 456 7.10 -4.87 -19.14
C GLY A 456 5.73 -4.57 -18.51
N TRP A 457 5.64 -3.59 -17.60
CA TRP A 457 4.35 -3.19 -17.04
C TRP A 457 3.56 -2.36 -18.06
N LEU A 458 4.20 -1.41 -18.74
CA LEU A 458 3.57 -0.56 -19.74
C LEU A 458 3.03 -1.37 -20.93
N GLN A 459 3.77 -2.36 -21.40
CA GLN A 459 3.31 -3.27 -22.44
C GLN A 459 2.10 -4.10 -21.98
N ALA A 460 2.11 -4.58 -20.73
CA ALA A 460 0.97 -5.27 -20.16
C ALA A 460 -0.27 -4.36 -20.03
N GLN A 461 -0.09 -3.09 -19.61
CA GLN A 461 -1.19 -2.13 -19.58
C GLN A 461 -1.70 -1.80 -20.99
N LYS A 462 -0.80 -1.62 -21.97
CA LYS A 462 -1.18 -1.38 -23.36
C LYS A 462 -2.04 -2.50 -23.94
N ALA A 463 -1.76 -3.75 -23.58
CA ALA A 463 -2.57 -4.90 -23.99
C ALA A 463 -4.01 -4.86 -23.45
N GLU A 464 -4.27 -4.13 -22.36
CA GLU A 464 -5.59 -3.95 -21.76
C GLU A 464 -6.36 -2.74 -22.33
N GLY A 465 -5.84 -2.08 -23.37
CA GLY A 465 -6.51 -0.96 -24.05
C GLY A 465 -6.89 0.19 -23.12
N TYR A 466 -8.16 0.61 -23.15
CA TYR A 466 -8.67 1.73 -22.34
C TYR A 466 -8.41 1.54 -20.84
N SER A 467 -8.73 0.37 -20.28
CA SER A 467 -8.52 0.08 -18.85
C SER A 467 -7.05 0.17 -18.46
N GLY A 468 -6.15 -0.16 -19.40
CA GLY A 468 -4.72 0.07 -19.28
C GLY A 468 -4.35 1.53 -19.06
N THR A 469 -4.92 2.43 -19.86
CA THR A 469 -4.65 3.88 -19.76
C THR A 469 -5.06 4.46 -18.43
N LEU A 470 -6.15 3.96 -17.82
CA LEU A 470 -6.59 4.38 -16.50
C LEU A 470 -5.59 4.01 -15.40
N GLN A 471 -4.88 2.88 -15.54
CA GLN A 471 -3.84 2.51 -14.56
C GLN A 471 -2.59 3.38 -14.72
N VAL A 472 -2.22 3.75 -15.95
CA VAL A 472 -1.15 4.73 -16.21
C VAL A 472 -1.52 6.08 -15.60
N LEU A 473 -2.74 6.57 -15.86
CA LEU A 473 -3.25 7.79 -15.27
C LEU A 473 -3.21 7.76 -13.74
N LYS A 474 -3.69 6.66 -13.13
CA LYS A 474 -3.64 6.47 -11.67
C LYS A 474 -2.23 6.59 -11.12
N ALA A 475 -1.24 5.94 -11.75
CA ALA A 475 0.15 6.03 -11.29
C ALA A 475 0.65 7.48 -11.26
N VAL A 476 0.33 8.28 -12.28
CA VAL A 476 0.69 9.71 -12.34
C VAL A 476 -0.07 10.52 -11.30
N GLN A 477 -1.38 10.30 -11.14
CA GLN A 477 -2.23 10.99 -10.16
C GLN A 477 -1.87 10.65 -8.71
N PHE A 478 -1.44 9.43 -8.43
CA PHE A 478 -1.04 9.00 -7.08
C PHE A 478 0.38 9.48 -6.75
N ALA A 479 1.28 9.57 -7.74
CA ALA A 479 2.54 10.30 -7.58
C ALA A 479 2.27 11.79 -7.26
N TRP A 480 1.30 12.41 -7.93
CA TRP A 480 0.84 13.76 -7.59
C TRP A 480 0.28 13.84 -6.16
N GLY A 481 -0.53 12.86 -5.75
CA GLY A 481 -1.08 12.78 -4.40
C GLY A 481 0.01 12.79 -3.33
N TRP A 482 1.05 11.97 -3.50
CA TRP A 482 2.24 11.97 -2.65
C TRP A 482 2.96 13.32 -2.63
N GLN A 483 3.20 13.91 -3.81
CA GLN A 483 3.84 15.23 -3.93
C GLN A 483 3.07 16.31 -3.16
N ALA A 484 1.73 16.24 -3.15
CA ALA A 484 0.87 17.24 -2.50
C ALA A 484 0.90 17.14 -0.96
N VAL A 485 0.86 15.94 -0.39
CA VAL A 485 0.78 15.74 1.07
C VAL A 485 2.16 15.62 1.73
N ALA A 486 3.14 15.07 1.03
CA ALA A 486 4.50 14.84 1.52
C ALA A 486 5.54 15.16 0.41
N PRO A 487 5.83 16.46 0.17
CA PRO A 487 6.58 16.91 -1.00
C PRO A 487 7.96 16.27 -1.23
N ASP A 488 8.65 15.86 -0.17
CA ASP A 488 10.01 15.29 -0.27
C ASP A 488 10.02 13.82 -0.74
N THR A 489 8.83 13.20 -0.87
CA THR A 489 8.70 11.78 -1.28
C THR A 489 8.83 11.58 -2.79
N VAL A 490 8.47 12.58 -3.60
CA VAL A 490 8.57 12.54 -5.07
C VAL A 490 9.62 13.55 -5.51
N ARG A 491 10.64 13.07 -6.23
CA ARG A 491 11.74 13.91 -6.72
C ARG A 491 11.45 14.44 -8.13
N SER A 492 12.12 15.54 -8.48
CA SER A 492 12.05 16.14 -9.83
C SER A 492 12.34 15.14 -10.97
N ASP A 493 13.31 14.24 -10.81
CA ASP A 493 13.67 13.23 -11.81
C ASP A 493 12.58 12.15 -12.03
N HIS A 494 11.67 11.96 -11.07
CA HIS A 494 10.51 11.09 -11.25
C HIS A 494 9.52 11.68 -12.26
N TRP A 495 9.27 13.00 -12.21
CA TRP A 495 8.43 13.70 -13.18
C TRP A 495 9.06 13.71 -14.58
N GLN A 496 10.37 13.95 -14.66
CA GLN A 496 11.13 13.81 -15.91
C GLN A 496 10.99 12.40 -16.49
N SER A 497 11.06 11.37 -15.65
CA SER A 497 10.93 9.98 -16.11
C SER A 497 9.54 9.66 -16.67
N PHE A 498 8.47 10.18 -16.06
CA PHE A 498 7.12 10.06 -16.64
C PHE A 498 7.03 10.71 -18.01
N TYR A 499 7.62 11.89 -18.20
CA TYR A 499 7.67 12.55 -19.50
C TYR A 499 8.46 11.73 -20.53
N ASP A 500 9.69 11.31 -20.19
CA ASP A 500 10.54 10.55 -21.10
C ASP A 500 9.86 9.25 -21.55
N VAL A 501 9.18 8.57 -20.63
CA VAL A 501 8.51 7.30 -20.92
C VAL A 501 7.20 7.50 -21.67
N LEU A 502 6.29 8.34 -21.17
CA LEU A 502 4.92 8.46 -21.71
C LEU A 502 4.84 9.35 -22.95
N VAL A 503 5.70 10.36 -23.05
CA VAL A 503 5.66 11.38 -24.11
C VAL A 503 6.76 11.16 -25.15
N ARG A 504 8.01 10.97 -24.71
CA ARG A 504 9.14 10.71 -25.64
C ARG A 504 9.26 9.26 -26.06
N ASP A 505 8.41 8.39 -25.53
CA ASP A 505 8.42 6.95 -25.79
C ASP A 505 9.81 6.34 -25.64
N LYS A 506 10.48 6.62 -24.51
CA LYS A 506 11.87 6.19 -24.23
C LYS A 506 12.13 4.70 -24.55
N HIS A 507 11.11 3.85 -24.35
CA HIS A 507 11.19 2.40 -24.57
C HIS A 507 10.72 1.95 -25.96
N GLN A 508 10.31 2.89 -26.83
CA GLN A 508 9.85 2.63 -28.20
C GLN A 508 8.68 1.63 -28.26
N LEU A 509 7.72 1.78 -27.34
CA LEU A 509 6.56 0.88 -27.23
C LEU A 509 5.35 1.42 -27.98
N GLY A 510 5.44 2.59 -28.61
CA GLY A 510 4.31 3.32 -29.20
C GLY A 510 3.29 3.72 -28.14
N LEU A 511 3.76 4.23 -26.99
CA LEU A 511 2.87 4.71 -25.92
C LEU A 511 2.13 5.99 -26.30
N PRO A 512 2.75 7.01 -26.93
CA PRO A 512 2.05 8.24 -27.30
C PRO A 512 0.88 7.99 -28.24
N GLU A 513 1.04 7.09 -29.22
CA GLU A 513 -0.02 6.72 -30.17
C GLU A 513 -1.18 6.05 -29.44
N TRP A 514 -0.89 5.03 -28.62
CA TRP A 514 -1.90 4.32 -27.83
C TRP A 514 -2.63 5.23 -26.85
N LEU A 515 -1.90 6.10 -26.12
CA LEU A 515 -2.52 7.03 -25.17
C LEU A 515 -3.38 8.09 -25.86
N LYS A 516 -3.03 8.51 -27.09
CA LYS A 516 -3.84 9.43 -27.90
C LYS A 516 -5.17 8.83 -28.36
N GLU A 517 -5.31 7.51 -28.44
CA GLU A 517 -6.61 6.85 -28.68
C GLU A 517 -7.58 7.06 -27.51
N HIS A 518 -7.07 7.43 -26.34
CA HIS A 518 -7.82 7.68 -25.11
C HIS A 518 -7.50 9.07 -24.53
N PRO A 519 -7.85 10.14 -25.28
CA PRO A 519 -7.27 11.47 -25.10
C PRO A 519 -7.58 12.11 -23.73
N GLN A 520 -8.71 11.82 -23.10
CA GLN A 520 -8.99 12.38 -21.76
C GLN A 520 -8.07 11.81 -20.67
N ALA A 521 -7.75 10.50 -20.72
CA ALA A 521 -6.85 9.89 -19.74
C ALA A 521 -5.42 10.40 -19.93
N TYR A 522 -5.01 10.57 -21.19
CA TYR A 522 -3.70 11.12 -21.49
C TYR A 522 -3.60 12.60 -21.10
N ALA A 523 -4.58 13.42 -21.45
CA ALA A 523 -4.64 14.83 -21.07
C ALA A 523 -4.57 15.02 -19.55
N GLN A 524 -5.30 14.22 -18.75
CA GLN A 524 -5.20 14.28 -17.29
C GLN A 524 -3.82 13.86 -16.75
N SER A 525 -3.14 12.92 -17.42
CA SER A 525 -1.77 12.56 -17.05
C SER A 525 -0.83 13.74 -17.30
N LEU A 526 -0.92 14.37 -18.49
CA LEU A 526 -0.14 15.57 -18.81
C LEU A 526 -0.49 16.75 -17.89
N GLU A 527 -1.75 16.89 -17.50
CA GLU A 527 -2.20 17.92 -16.57
C GLU A 527 -1.43 17.85 -15.24
N ARG A 528 -1.15 16.64 -14.73
CA ARG A 528 -0.35 16.46 -13.51
C ARG A 528 1.13 16.76 -13.71
N LEU A 529 1.70 16.44 -14.86
CA LEU A 529 3.08 16.82 -15.21
C LEU A 529 3.22 18.35 -15.26
N VAL A 530 2.28 19.02 -15.90
CA VAL A 530 2.23 20.48 -15.97
C VAL A 530 1.96 21.10 -14.59
N GLN A 531 1.12 20.47 -13.77
CA GLN A 531 0.90 20.89 -12.38
C GLN A 531 2.20 20.83 -11.56
N ALA A 532 3.01 19.77 -11.72
CA ALA A 532 4.31 19.64 -11.07
C ALA A 532 5.28 20.76 -11.50
N GLN A 533 5.24 21.17 -12.77
CA GLN A 533 5.96 22.35 -13.25
C GLN A 533 5.43 23.64 -12.61
N ARG A 534 4.11 23.87 -12.67
CA ARG A 534 3.48 25.08 -12.11
C ARG A 534 3.82 25.30 -10.63
N GLN A 535 3.87 24.23 -9.84
CA GLN A 535 4.14 24.31 -8.40
C GLN A 535 5.63 24.22 -8.03
N GLY A 536 6.53 24.20 -9.02
CA GLY A 536 7.97 24.22 -8.80
C GLY A 536 8.57 22.88 -8.33
N TYR A 537 7.83 21.78 -8.42
CA TYR A 537 8.32 20.44 -8.07
C TYR A 537 9.17 19.80 -9.18
N TRP A 538 8.97 20.23 -10.42
CA TRP A 538 9.73 19.78 -11.57
C TRP A 538 10.13 20.94 -12.49
N GLN A 539 11.42 21.10 -12.70
CA GLN A 539 12.00 22.09 -13.62
C GLN A 539 12.44 21.38 -14.90
N ALA A 540 11.56 21.30 -15.89
CA ALA A 540 11.93 20.76 -17.20
C ALA A 540 12.67 21.81 -18.06
N ASP A 541 13.38 21.37 -19.09
CA ASP A 541 13.95 22.27 -20.10
C ASP A 541 12.86 22.99 -20.92
N ALA A 542 13.24 24.06 -21.63
CA ALA A 542 12.30 24.91 -22.35
C ALA A 542 11.54 24.17 -23.46
N ASP A 543 12.19 23.22 -24.15
CA ASP A 543 11.57 22.44 -25.21
C ASP A 543 10.52 21.48 -24.66
N THR A 544 10.83 20.82 -23.54
CA THR A 544 9.92 19.94 -22.81
C THR A 544 8.71 20.71 -22.28
N GLN A 545 8.92 21.89 -21.69
CA GLN A 545 7.83 22.77 -21.24
C GLN A 545 6.90 23.12 -22.40
N LYS A 546 7.47 23.54 -23.54
CA LYS A 546 6.70 23.89 -24.73
C LYS A 546 5.94 22.70 -25.30
N GLN A 547 6.57 21.54 -25.41
CA GLN A 547 5.95 20.34 -25.94
C GLN A 547 4.77 19.87 -25.07
N LEU A 548 4.96 19.82 -23.73
CA LEU A 548 3.88 19.46 -22.80
C LEU A 548 2.71 20.43 -22.88
N ALA A 549 3.00 21.74 -22.90
CA ALA A 549 2.00 22.78 -23.05
C ALA A 549 1.15 22.61 -24.32
N GLN A 550 1.81 22.40 -25.47
CA GLN A 550 1.17 22.21 -26.76
C GLN A 550 0.32 20.93 -26.77
N MET A 551 0.88 19.81 -26.35
CA MET A 551 0.16 18.53 -26.31
C MET A 551 -1.05 18.58 -25.38
N TYR A 552 -0.93 19.19 -24.21
CA TYR A 552 -2.05 19.37 -23.28
C TYR A 552 -3.16 20.22 -23.91
N GLN A 553 -2.84 21.33 -24.57
CA GLN A 553 -3.84 22.17 -25.26
C GLN A 553 -4.52 21.45 -26.42
N GLU A 554 -3.76 20.70 -27.22
CA GLU A 554 -4.31 19.94 -28.35
C GLU A 554 -5.28 18.86 -27.87
N LEU A 555 -4.88 18.08 -26.87
CA LEU A 555 -5.72 16.99 -26.33
C LEU A 555 -6.98 17.53 -25.66
N THR A 556 -6.87 18.57 -24.83
CA THR A 556 -8.04 19.17 -24.15
C THR A 556 -8.98 19.90 -25.10
N ARG A 557 -8.48 20.46 -26.21
CA ARG A 557 -9.33 21.01 -27.28
C ARG A 557 -10.07 19.91 -28.04
N ALA A 558 -9.39 18.80 -28.35
CA ALA A 558 -9.99 17.68 -29.08
C ALA A 558 -10.97 16.88 -28.22
N ALA A 559 -10.64 16.67 -26.94
CA ALA A 559 -11.44 15.93 -25.97
C ALA A 559 -11.43 16.67 -24.61
N PRO A 560 -12.38 17.58 -24.38
CA PRO A 560 -12.46 18.36 -23.13
C PRO A 560 -12.54 17.47 -21.90
N LEU A 561 -11.83 17.86 -20.84
CA LEU A 561 -11.90 17.21 -19.54
C LEU A 561 -13.13 17.68 -18.77
N ALA A 562 -13.83 16.74 -18.13
CA ALA A 562 -14.99 17.06 -17.31
C ALA A 562 -14.64 17.92 -16.08
N ALA A 563 -13.44 17.71 -15.51
CA ALA A 563 -12.92 18.43 -14.35
C ALA A 563 -11.51 18.95 -14.63
N GLU A 564 -11.37 19.78 -15.67
CA GLU A 564 -10.09 20.40 -16.00
C GLU A 564 -9.62 21.39 -14.91
N LEU A 565 -8.34 21.36 -14.58
CA LEU A 565 -7.72 22.32 -13.69
C LEU A 565 -7.54 23.68 -14.38
N LEU A 566 -8.41 24.62 -14.06
CA LEU A 566 -8.34 25.99 -14.60
C LEU A 566 -7.02 26.69 -14.26
N SER A 567 -6.38 26.35 -13.14
CA SER A 567 -5.04 26.86 -12.80
C SER A 567 -3.95 26.32 -13.73
N VAL A 568 -4.06 25.06 -14.17
CA VAL A 568 -3.16 24.46 -15.17
C VAL A 568 -3.39 25.08 -16.53
N ARG A 569 -4.64 25.15 -17.00
CA ARG A 569 -4.98 25.75 -18.30
C ARG A 569 -4.42 27.16 -18.42
N ARG A 570 -4.67 28.03 -17.43
CA ARG A 570 -4.17 29.41 -17.40
C ARG A 570 -2.65 29.49 -17.38
N TRP A 571 -1.98 28.55 -16.70
CA TRP A 571 -0.51 28.50 -16.70
C TRP A 571 0.04 28.17 -18.08
N VAL A 572 -0.55 27.17 -18.75
CA VAL A 572 -0.17 26.76 -20.10
C VAL A 572 -0.43 27.88 -21.12
N GLU A 573 -1.56 28.57 -21.03
CA GLU A 573 -1.88 29.71 -21.89
C GLU A 573 -0.88 30.87 -21.75
N ARG A 574 -0.45 31.19 -20.51
CA ARG A 574 0.59 32.20 -20.27
C ARG A 574 1.95 31.79 -20.80
N ALA A 575 2.35 30.54 -20.55
CA ALA A 575 3.60 29.98 -21.07
C ALA A 575 3.63 30.03 -22.61
N ALA A 576 2.51 29.73 -23.27
CA ALA A 576 2.38 29.82 -24.73
C ALA A 576 2.52 31.26 -25.28
N ARG A 577 2.22 32.29 -24.48
CA ARG A 577 2.40 33.71 -24.84
C ARG A 577 3.82 34.24 -24.57
N GLY A 578 4.73 33.41 -24.07
CA GLY A 578 6.10 33.82 -23.72
C GLY A 578 6.18 34.70 -22.47
N GLU A 579 5.13 34.71 -21.64
CA GLU A 579 5.18 35.37 -20.34
C GLU A 579 6.10 34.56 -19.40
N SER A 580 7.09 35.24 -18.81
CA SER A 580 7.97 34.63 -17.81
C SER A 580 7.15 34.18 -16.60
N VAL A 581 7.07 32.88 -16.35
CA VAL A 581 6.47 32.36 -15.13
C VAL A 581 7.58 32.08 -14.12
N GLU A 582 7.73 32.95 -13.12
CA GLU A 582 8.62 32.67 -11.99
C GLU A 582 8.20 31.36 -11.31
N LEU A 583 9.15 30.44 -11.20
CA LEU A 583 9.00 29.19 -10.46
C LEU A 583 9.66 29.40 -9.11
N THR A 584 8.86 29.43 -8.05
CA THR A 584 9.40 29.37 -6.69
C THR A 584 9.49 27.89 -6.29
N PRO A 585 10.71 27.30 -6.23
CA PRO A 585 10.83 25.94 -5.73
C PRO A 585 10.33 25.87 -4.28
N PRO A 586 9.64 24.79 -3.89
CA PRO A 586 9.20 24.59 -2.51
C PRO A 586 10.38 24.64 -1.54
N ALA A 587 10.22 25.33 -0.41
CA ALA A 587 11.16 25.25 0.69
C ALA A 587 11.20 23.81 1.24
N GLY A 588 12.38 23.18 1.30
CA GLY A 588 12.57 21.83 1.85
C GLY A 588 13.35 20.84 0.98
N MET A 589 13.55 21.12 -0.32
CA MET A 589 14.29 20.23 -1.24
C MET A 589 15.83 20.24 -1.05
N ALA A 590 16.34 20.31 0.20
CA ALA A 590 17.75 20.06 0.47
C ALA A 590 18.00 18.54 0.48
N ILE A 591 18.19 17.96 -0.71
CA ILE A 591 18.65 16.59 -0.84
C ILE A 591 20.09 16.54 -0.30
N ALA A 592 20.30 15.89 0.84
CA ALA A 592 21.62 15.36 1.16
C ALA A 592 21.98 14.37 0.04
N ALA A 593 23.03 14.68 -0.72
CA ALA A 593 23.56 13.78 -1.74
C ALA A 593 23.75 12.38 -1.13
N PRO A 594 23.38 11.29 -1.82
CA PRO A 594 23.60 9.94 -1.30
C PRO A 594 25.10 9.77 -1.03
N GLN A 595 25.47 9.71 0.25
CA GLN A 595 26.76 9.15 0.62
C GLN A 595 26.65 7.65 0.35
N SER A 596 27.30 7.20 -0.72
CA SER A 596 27.53 5.78 -0.95
C SER A 596 28.13 5.18 0.32
N PRO A 597 27.50 4.18 0.97
CA PRO A 597 28.13 3.50 2.09
C PRO A 597 29.40 2.83 1.56
N ALA A 598 30.56 3.25 2.06
CA ALA A 598 31.79 2.50 1.88
C ALA A 598 31.55 1.09 2.46
N LEU A 599 31.73 0.07 1.63
CA LEU A 599 31.66 -1.35 2.01
C LEU A 599 32.59 -1.60 3.20
N ALA A 600 32.02 -1.69 4.41
CA ALA A 600 32.72 -2.20 5.58
C ALA A 600 32.74 -3.73 5.50
N ALA A 601 33.94 -4.31 5.70
CA ALA A 601 34.17 -5.75 5.64
C ALA A 601 33.31 -6.52 6.67
N PRO A 602 32.80 -7.71 6.34
CA PRO A 602 31.97 -8.49 7.24
C PRO A 602 32.77 -9.01 8.44
N GLN A 603 32.28 -8.71 9.64
CA GLN A 603 32.73 -9.35 10.88
C GLN A 603 32.07 -10.74 11.02
N THR A 604 32.86 -11.72 11.44
CA THR A 604 32.49 -13.12 11.62
C THR A 604 31.48 -13.30 12.77
N ALA A 605 30.34 -13.93 12.46
CA ALA A 605 29.39 -14.40 13.47
C ALA A 605 29.93 -15.65 14.19
N PRO A 606 29.73 -15.79 15.52
CA PRO A 606 30.10 -17.00 16.25
C PRO A 606 29.15 -18.18 15.95
N HIS A 607 29.71 -19.39 16.01
CA HIS A 607 29.07 -20.68 15.74
C HIS A 607 27.86 -20.96 16.63
N ALA A 608 26.77 -21.42 16.02
CA ALA A 608 25.64 -22.05 16.69
C ALA A 608 26.01 -23.47 17.11
N ALA A 609 25.88 -23.79 18.40
CA ALA A 609 25.93 -25.14 18.93
C ALA A 609 24.55 -25.52 19.52
N ASP A 610 24.07 -26.68 19.05
CA ASP A 610 23.08 -27.61 19.62
C ASP A 610 21.71 -27.08 20.09
N LEU A 611 20.72 -27.20 19.20
CA LEU A 611 19.29 -27.29 19.56
C LEU A 611 18.89 -28.77 19.72
N PRO A 612 18.13 -29.14 20.77
CA PRO A 612 17.65 -30.51 20.94
C PRO A 612 16.53 -30.86 19.93
N ALA A 613 16.47 -32.15 19.56
CA ALA A 613 15.54 -32.68 18.58
C ALA A 613 14.06 -32.50 18.98
N PRO A 614 13.14 -32.29 18.01
CA PRO A 614 11.71 -32.18 18.27
C PRO A 614 11.12 -33.51 18.75
N PRO A 615 10.13 -33.51 19.66
CA PRO A 615 9.45 -34.73 20.09
C PRO A 615 8.62 -35.33 18.95
N ALA A 616 8.49 -36.66 18.99
CA ALA A 616 7.77 -37.47 18.02
C ALA A 616 6.30 -37.01 17.87
N GLN A 617 5.82 -36.99 16.62
CA GLN A 617 4.45 -36.67 16.25
C GLN A 617 3.47 -37.63 16.94
N ALA A 618 2.55 -37.08 17.72
CA ALA A 618 1.40 -37.82 18.22
C ALA A 618 0.40 -38.06 17.08
N GLU A 619 -0.10 -39.30 16.98
CA GLU A 619 -1.13 -39.69 16.02
C GLU A 619 -2.40 -38.84 16.17
N ALA A 620 -2.98 -38.46 15.03
CA ALA A 620 -4.21 -37.70 14.96
C ALA A 620 -5.37 -38.51 15.59
N PRO A 621 -6.18 -37.93 16.50
CA PRO A 621 -7.37 -38.61 17.00
C PRO A 621 -8.40 -38.77 15.87
N PRO A 622 -9.20 -39.86 15.88
CA PRO A 622 -10.18 -40.12 14.84
C PRO A 622 -11.26 -39.04 14.82
N SER A 623 -11.73 -38.76 13.60
CA SER A 623 -12.78 -37.78 13.31
C SER A 623 -14.05 -38.03 14.12
N ALA A 624 -14.45 -37.02 14.90
CA ALA A 624 -15.73 -37.03 15.59
C ALA A 624 -16.89 -37.07 14.56
N PRO A 625 -17.98 -37.80 14.83
CA PRO A 625 -19.13 -37.85 13.93
C PRO A 625 -19.79 -36.47 13.81
N ALA A 626 -20.24 -36.15 12.59
CA ALA A 626 -20.85 -34.88 12.24
C ALA A 626 -22.05 -34.56 13.14
N VAL A 627 -21.94 -33.48 13.92
CA VAL A 627 -23.07 -32.87 14.61
C VAL A 627 -23.87 -32.08 13.57
N PRO A 628 -25.18 -32.33 13.40
CA PRO A 628 -25.99 -31.53 12.50
C PRO A 628 -26.00 -30.07 12.99
N THR A 629 -25.52 -29.17 12.15
CA THR A 629 -25.59 -27.72 12.38
C THR A 629 -27.05 -27.30 12.44
N MET A 630 -27.52 -26.89 13.62
CA MET A 630 -28.77 -26.16 13.76
C MET A 630 -28.54 -24.71 13.36
N GLY A 631 -29.15 -24.29 12.25
CA GLY A 631 -29.34 -22.88 11.94
C GLY A 631 -30.44 -22.28 12.81
N VAL A 632 -30.36 -20.96 13.03
CA VAL A 632 -31.45 -20.21 13.67
C VAL A 632 -32.47 -19.85 12.59
N LEU A 633 -33.73 -20.26 12.76
CA LEU A 633 -34.83 -19.82 11.91
C LEU A 633 -35.14 -18.36 12.27
N LEU A 634 -34.93 -17.43 11.33
CA LEU A 634 -35.34 -16.04 11.51
C LEU A 634 -36.85 -15.95 11.25
N GLU A 635 -37.63 -15.84 12.33
CA GLU A 635 -39.05 -15.50 12.23
C GLU A 635 -39.22 -13.99 12.06
N ARG A 636 -40.10 -13.61 11.13
CA ARG A 636 -40.45 -12.21 10.88
C ARG A 636 -41.07 -11.63 12.15
N GLN A 637 -40.35 -10.72 12.79
CA GLN A 637 -40.93 -9.86 13.84
C GLN A 637 -42.07 -9.05 13.21
N PRO A 638 -43.27 -8.99 13.84
CA PRO A 638 -44.29 -8.04 13.42
C PRO A 638 -43.71 -6.62 13.52
N GLU A 639 -43.94 -5.83 12.46
CA GLU A 639 -43.49 -4.44 12.44
C GLU A 639 -44.06 -3.69 13.66
N PRO A 640 -43.28 -2.81 14.31
CA PRO A 640 -43.84 -1.94 15.34
C PRO A 640 -44.93 -1.07 14.71
N ASP A 641 -46.15 -1.15 15.24
CA ASP A 641 -47.23 -0.20 14.94
C ASP A 641 -46.83 1.20 15.42
N SER A 642 -46.09 1.93 14.58
CA SER A 642 -45.98 3.39 14.68
C SER A 642 -45.53 4.00 13.34
N ALA A 643 -46.32 3.77 12.29
CA ALA A 643 -46.37 4.71 11.18
C ALA A 643 -47.33 5.85 11.58
N THR A 644 -46.81 6.89 12.23
CA THR A 644 -47.54 8.15 12.34
C THR A 644 -47.80 8.68 10.93
N GLU A 645 -49.06 8.85 10.54
CA GLU A 645 -49.40 9.46 9.26
C GLU A 645 -48.69 10.82 9.11
N PRO A 646 -48.12 11.12 7.93
CA PRO A 646 -47.50 12.41 7.69
C PRO A 646 -48.52 13.52 7.89
N SER A 647 -48.09 14.57 8.59
CA SER A 647 -48.90 15.75 8.86
C SER A 647 -49.41 16.36 7.54
N PRO A 648 -50.54 17.09 7.55
CA PRO A 648 -51.04 17.76 6.35
C PRO A 648 -50.01 18.67 5.68
N VAL A 649 -49.07 19.22 6.46
CA VAL A 649 -47.96 20.07 5.98
C VAL A 649 -46.92 19.23 5.23
N GLU A 650 -46.56 18.06 5.73
CA GLU A 650 -45.62 17.15 5.05
C GLU A 650 -46.20 16.57 3.75
N ARG A 651 -47.50 16.26 3.74
CA ARG A 651 -48.20 15.88 2.50
C ARG A 651 -48.19 17.00 1.47
N MET A 652 -48.43 18.23 1.90
CA MET A 652 -48.43 19.39 1.01
C MET A 652 -47.01 19.71 0.50
N ALA A 653 -45.98 19.57 1.34
CA ALA A 653 -44.58 19.70 0.93
C ALA A 653 -44.19 18.63 -0.10
N GLY A 654 -44.63 17.38 0.07
CA GLY A 654 -44.43 16.30 -0.89
C GLY A 654 -45.10 16.56 -2.24
N ILE A 655 -46.33 17.08 -2.23
CA ILE A 655 -47.05 17.44 -3.47
C ILE A 655 -46.36 18.61 -4.19
N VAL A 656 -45.91 19.63 -3.46
CA VAL A 656 -45.17 20.77 -4.04
C VAL A 656 -43.85 20.30 -4.65
N ALA A 657 -43.11 19.43 -3.97
CA ALA A 657 -41.87 18.87 -4.49
C ALA A 657 -42.09 18.08 -5.80
N LEU A 658 -43.16 17.27 -5.86
CA LEU A 658 -43.53 16.54 -7.07
C LEU A 658 -43.93 17.47 -8.23
N LEU A 659 -44.66 18.55 -7.95
CA LEU A 659 -45.02 19.54 -8.96
C LEU A 659 -43.79 20.30 -9.50
N VAL A 660 -42.84 20.65 -8.62
CA VAL A 660 -41.57 21.27 -9.03
C VAL A 660 -40.76 20.32 -9.90
N MET A 661 -40.64 19.04 -9.53
CA MET A 661 -39.94 18.05 -10.35
C MET A 661 -40.61 17.85 -11.72
N ALA A 662 -41.94 17.80 -11.77
CA ALA A 662 -42.67 17.71 -13.03
C ALA A 662 -42.46 18.95 -13.92
N LEU A 663 -42.45 20.16 -13.35
CA LEU A 663 -42.17 21.39 -14.08
C LEU A 663 -40.74 21.42 -14.64
N VAL A 664 -39.75 20.96 -13.87
CA VAL A 664 -38.36 20.85 -14.34
C VAL A 664 -38.24 19.84 -15.49
N ALA A 665 -38.93 18.69 -15.39
CA ALA A 665 -38.94 17.69 -16.45
C ALA A 665 -39.60 18.21 -17.75
N ILE A 666 -40.73 18.93 -17.63
CA ILE A 666 -41.43 19.54 -18.77
C ILE A 666 -40.57 20.64 -19.41
N ALA A 667 -39.93 21.49 -18.59
CA ALA A 667 -39.01 22.52 -19.09
C ALA A 667 -37.80 21.91 -19.82
N GLY A 668 -37.25 20.82 -19.28
CA GLY A 668 -36.18 20.05 -19.93
C GLY A 668 -36.62 19.46 -21.28
N ALA A 669 -37.79 18.83 -21.33
CA ALA A 669 -38.35 18.28 -22.57
C ALA A 669 -38.63 19.36 -23.63
N ALA A 670 -39.18 20.51 -23.22
CA ALA A 670 -39.43 21.64 -24.12
C ALA A 670 -38.13 22.27 -24.66
N TRP A 671 -37.08 22.34 -23.84
CA TRP A 671 -35.76 22.81 -24.26
C TRP A 671 -35.11 21.85 -25.26
N GLN A 672 -35.26 20.54 -25.05
CA GLN A 672 -34.73 19.50 -25.94
C GLN A 672 -35.46 19.49 -27.29
N ALA A 673 -36.78 19.66 -27.29
CA ALA A 673 -37.58 19.76 -28.52
C ALA A 673 -37.23 21.01 -29.34
N ARG A 674 -36.98 22.16 -28.69
CA ARG A 674 -36.53 23.39 -29.38
C ARG A 674 -35.16 23.25 -30.04
N ARG A 675 -34.24 22.46 -29.45
CA ARG A 675 -32.92 22.18 -30.04
C ARG A 675 -32.99 21.29 -31.29
N GLN A 676 -33.89 20.32 -31.34
CA GLN A 676 -34.04 19.44 -32.52
C GLN A 676 -34.59 20.19 -33.74
N SER A 677 -35.45 21.19 -33.56
CA SER A 677 -35.97 22.02 -34.66
C SER A 677 -34.94 22.95 -35.31
N SER A 678 -33.73 23.10 -34.73
CA SER A 678 -32.70 24.02 -35.24
C SER A 678 -31.67 23.37 -36.18
N GLN A 679 -31.73 22.06 -36.42
CA GLN A 679 -30.66 21.32 -37.13
C GLN A 679 -31.09 20.61 -38.44
N SER A 680 -32.25 20.93 -39.01
CA SER A 680 -32.66 20.36 -40.31
C SER A 680 -32.58 21.39 -41.44
N LEU A 681 -31.43 21.47 -42.11
CA LEU A 681 -31.25 22.05 -43.44
C LEU A 681 -30.80 20.93 -44.38
N PRO A 682 -31.50 20.63 -45.49
CA PRO A 682 -31.12 19.54 -46.39
C PRO A 682 -30.07 20.02 -47.40
N LEU A 683 -28.97 19.28 -47.53
CA LEU A 683 -28.02 19.39 -48.64
C LEU A 683 -28.55 18.58 -49.84
N GLN A 684 -28.69 19.25 -50.98
CA GLN A 684 -28.94 18.65 -52.31
C GLN A 684 -27.66 17.99 -52.87
N PRO A 685 -27.79 17.01 -53.79
CA PRO A 685 -26.66 16.37 -54.45
C PRO A 685 -26.36 16.97 -55.84
N ALA A 686 -25.08 17.14 -56.14
CA ALA A 686 -24.48 17.21 -57.48
C ALA A 686 -23.04 16.70 -57.32
N GLY A 687 -22.45 15.81 -58.13
CA GLY A 687 -22.69 15.49 -59.52
C GLY A 687 -21.37 15.73 -60.27
N LEU A 688 -20.73 14.63 -60.70
CA LEU A 688 -19.42 14.47 -61.38
C LEU A 688 -18.17 14.45 -60.49
#